data_AF-A0A6U0CCE1-F1
#
_entry.id   AF-A0A6U0CCE1-F1
#
_cell.length_a   1.000
_cell.length_b   1.000
_cell.length_c   1.000
_cell.angle_alpha   90.00
_cell.angle_beta   90.00
_cell.angle_gamma   90.00
#
_symmetry.space_group_name_H-M   'P 1'
#
loop_
_entity.id
_entity.type
_entity.pdbx_description
1 polymer ?
#
loop_
_entity_poly.entity_id
_entity_poly.type
_entity_poly.pdbx_seq_one_letter_code
_entity_poly.pdbx_strand_id
1 'polypeptide(L)'
;MRVPYDDDDDDAYDAIESAHEHEGLLERESVRAKDDDALRAVGDLDEWFSRLYAYFANKGYRCAMTSRVVNLATLGFTIWLSGFLLLFVDWGYLSTTCAEDAERCDVLRDAVYSEPYHYGGFVRNTVVTVYLLLFSTYWLWSAIRLAYDAAPLADMRRFCNQKLALSDRDLYTITWPEVLQRVVHLQATTRLCISRELNEHDIVARILRKENYLTGMVNREVLNVSLDAPLLRGHRWFTKVIEWNVDLAVFNGMFDENFTVKPSFYDVSAMRYRFRCLAIINAILSPFLAIFLSMYFVLSYAEKFYNNPSTVGTREWTSYAWWKMREFNELPHFTQHRLSAAYPNANKYVAQFPSPVVNILAKFVSYVVGSFAAIALVCAMIDDRLLQAYVGDRDVLWITAVLGTMLATSRSLMAGENTVFEPNVIMSRIVAHTHYLPKHWRDAAHKEEVQREFNSFFSLKAMMFLEEIASIFAAPFLLWFPLCESSNDIVQFVRQFTVNKPGVGDVCSLSAFDFTRHGNKHYGAPAHASKAQRSRQGKLEKSFLTFQATYPQWRPDESGRDMLNSLNGFTSTHEHELGKSADLSASVLRQSMRRYDAPLSSEKEPTSSFRQRGGGSREPAYGAGAMFQPASMTTETMSLVDTLGASQTVLQHYYEDRLCDSGDVDTAAENSPDRDEGARDDDNARARETKHTSIADIQMYQRPSPVAIVPIPMHAFPVEVERPANDGPSVLDSILLPNSTHLPPLGGEAKM
;
A
#
# COMPACT_ATOMS: atom_id res chain seq x y z
N MET A 1 -18.35 83.26 -37.59
CA MET A 1 -19.12 82.26 -36.84
C MET A 1 -18.19 81.06 -36.60
N ARG A 2 -17.60 80.95 -35.42
CA ARG A 2 -16.85 79.77 -34.96
C ARG A 2 -17.47 79.39 -33.62
N VAL A 3 -17.95 78.15 -33.55
CA VAL A 3 -18.51 77.54 -32.33
C VAL A 3 -17.32 76.99 -31.51
N PRO A 4 -17.31 77.12 -30.17
CA PRO A 4 -16.27 76.52 -29.33
C PRO A 4 -16.51 75.01 -29.18
N TYR A 5 -15.42 74.25 -29.10
CA TYR A 5 -15.41 72.84 -28.73
C TYR A 5 -15.25 72.79 -27.20
N ASP A 6 -16.14 72.07 -26.52
CA ASP A 6 -16.07 71.83 -25.07
C ASP A 6 -15.01 70.75 -24.77
N ASP A 7 -14.13 71.00 -23.80
CA ASP A 7 -13.03 70.15 -23.32
C ASP A 7 -13.46 69.25 -22.13
N ASP A 8 -14.78 69.06 -21.89
CA ASP A 8 -15.29 68.39 -20.68
C ASP A 8 -15.43 66.85 -20.78
N ASP A 9 -15.09 66.23 -21.92
CA ASP A 9 -15.30 64.79 -22.16
C ASP A 9 -14.10 63.88 -21.80
N ASP A 10 -12.88 64.43 -21.71
CA ASP A 10 -11.66 63.63 -21.41
C ASP A 10 -11.55 63.28 -19.91
N ASP A 11 -11.94 64.19 -19.01
CA ASP A 11 -11.92 63.96 -17.56
C ASP A 11 -12.93 62.87 -17.13
N ALA A 12 -13.99 62.67 -17.91
CA ALA A 12 -15.00 61.64 -17.65
C ALA A 12 -14.50 60.23 -17.99
N TYR A 13 -13.63 60.09 -19.00
CA TYR A 13 -13.07 58.80 -19.42
C TYR A 13 -12.04 58.27 -18.42
N ASP A 14 -11.13 59.13 -17.94
CA ASP A 14 -10.11 58.77 -16.93
C ASP A 14 -10.74 58.42 -15.57
N ALA A 15 -11.86 59.07 -15.22
CA ALA A 15 -12.63 58.74 -14.02
C ALA A 15 -13.32 57.36 -14.11
N ILE A 16 -13.76 56.96 -15.31
CA ILE A 16 -14.38 55.64 -15.53
C ILE A 16 -13.31 54.53 -15.52
N GLU A 17 -12.14 54.76 -16.11
CA GLU A 17 -11.05 53.78 -16.14
C GLU A 17 -10.47 53.53 -14.74
N SER A 18 -10.25 54.59 -13.96
CA SER A 18 -9.82 54.45 -12.56
C SER A 18 -10.87 53.81 -11.66
N ALA A 19 -12.16 54.06 -11.89
CA ALA A 19 -13.25 53.38 -11.18
C ALA A 19 -13.27 51.88 -11.49
N HIS A 20 -13.05 51.48 -12.75
CA HIS A 20 -13.00 50.08 -13.16
C HIS A 20 -11.77 49.34 -12.61
N GLU A 21 -10.60 49.99 -12.55
CA GLU A 21 -9.42 49.45 -11.88
C GLU A 21 -9.64 49.27 -10.38
N HIS A 22 -10.28 50.24 -9.72
CA HIS A 22 -10.58 50.19 -8.30
C HIS A 22 -11.63 49.14 -7.96
N GLU A 23 -12.62 48.94 -8.84
CA GLU A 23 -13.63 47.89 -8.72
C GLU A 23 -13.02 46.49 -8.91
N GLY A 24 -12.10 46.33 -9.87
CA GLY A 24 -11.34 45.10 -10.08
C GLY A 24 -10.36 44.76 -8.93
N LEU A 25 -9.81 45.79 -8.26
CA LEU A 25 -9.01 45.63 -7.04
C LEU A 25 -9.86 45.18 -5.85
N LEU A 26 -11.02 45.81 -5.65
CA LEU A 26 -11.97 45.44 -4.59
C LEU A 26 -12.55 44.04 -4.81
N GLU A 27 -12.81 43.65 -6.07
CA GLU A 27 -13.25 42.30 -6.40
C GLU A 27 -12.14 41.28 -6.08
N ARG A 28 -10.89 41.56 -6.44
CA ARG A 28 -9.73 40.70 -6.07
C ARG A 28 -9.51 40.62 -4.56
N GLU A 29 -9.64 41.72 -3.83
CA GLU A 29 -9.53 41.72 -2.37
C GLU A 29 -10.70 40.97 -1.71
N SER A 30 -11.91 41.12 -2.23
CA SER A 30 -13.10 40.41 -1.73
C SER A 30 -13.03 38.90 -1.99
N VAL A 31 -12.54 38.48 -3.17
CA VAL A 31 -12.29 37.07 -3.49
C VAL A 31 -11.19 36.51 -2.60
N ARG A 32 -10.10 37.26 -2.39
CA ARG A 32 -9.01 36.88 -1.49
C ARG A 32 -9.47 36.75 -0.03
N ALA A 33 -10.32 37.66 0.44
CA ALA A 33 -10.92 37.59 1.77
C ALA A 33 -11.88 36.41 1.90
N LYS A 34 -12.69 36.12 0.87
CA LYS A 34 -13.57 34.94 0.82
C LYS A 34 -12.79 33.62 0.81
N ASP A 35 -11.69 33.57 0.07
CA ASP A 35 -10.80 32.40 0.01
C ASP A 35 -10.05 32.21 1.33
N ASP A 36 -9.62 33.29 1.99
CA ASP A 36 -8.97 33.24 3.30
C ASP A 36 -9.96 32.85 4.41
N ASP A 37 -11.22 33.27 4.33
CA ASP A 37 -12.29 32.83 5.25
C ASP A 37 -12.75 31.39 5.00
N ALA A 38 -12.79 30.94 3.74
CA ALA A 38 -13.05 29.54 3.39
C ALA A 38 -11.96 28.58 3.90
N LEU A 39 -10.71 29.07 3.97
CA LEU A 39 -9.58 28.33 4.51
C LEU A 39 -9.55 28.35 6.06
N ARG A 40 -10.04 29.42 6.68
CA ARG A 40 -10.24 29.52 8.15
C ARG A 40 -11.42 28.70 8.66
N ALA A 41 -12.38 28.38 7.79
CA ALA A 41 -13.58 27.60 8.08
C ALA A 41 -13.51 26.14 7.59
N VAL A 42 -12.32 25.54 7.53
CA VAL A 42 -12.21 24.10 7.28
C VAL A 42 -12.73 23.35 8.52
N GLY A 43 -14.01 22.96 8.47
CA GLY A 43 -14.70 22.31 9.59
C GLY A 43 -14.10 20.96 10.00
N ASP A 44 -13.48 20.24 9.06
CA ASP A 44 -12.76 18.97 9.30
C ASP A 44 -11.38 18.98 8.63
N LEU A 45 -10.34 19.21 9.46
CA LEU A 45 -8.95 19.23 9.02
C LEU A 45 -8.44 17.85 8.58
N ASP A 46 -8.91 16.75 9.19
CA ASP A 46 -8.45 15.40 8.85
C ASP A 46 -8.94 15.01 7.46
N GLU A 47 -10.21 15.29 7.17
CA GLU A 47 -10.79 15.11 5.84
C GLU A 47 -10.09 16.00 4.80
N TRP A 48 -9.77 17.25 5.15
CA TRP A 48 -9.07 18.16 4.24
C TRP A 48 -7.66 17.68 3.88
N PHE A 49 -6.85 17.26 4.87
CA PHE A 49 -5.51 16.70 4.61
C PHE A 49 -5.58 15.37 3.85
N SER A 50 -6.58 14.54 4.16
CA SER A 50 -6.83 13.30 3.42
C SER A 50 -7.17 13.56 1.96
N ARG A 51 -7.98 14.60 1.67
CA ARG A 51 -8.26 15.05 0.30
C ARG A 51 -7.02 15.59 -0.41
N LEU A 52 -6.17 16.35 0.29
CA LEU A 52 -4.91 16.85 -0.28
C LEU A 52 -3.99 15.68 -0.67
N TYR A 53 -3.83 14.70 0.23
CA TYR A 53 -3.07 13.50 -0.04
C TYR A 53 -3.67 12.69 -1.20
N ALA A 54 -4.99 12.50 -1.22
CA ALA A 54 -5.67 11.81 -2.31
C ALA A 54 -5.50 12.54 -3.65
N TYR A 55 -5.52 13.87 -3.65
CA TYR A 55 -5.29 14.68 -4.84
C TYR A 55 -3.86 14.51 -5.39
N PHE A 56 -2.86 14.49 -4.50
CA PHE A 56 -1.48 14.16 -4.85
C PHE A 56 -1.35 12.73 -5.38
N ALA A 57 -1.90 11.75 -4.67
CA ALA A 57 -1.79 10.33 -5.01
C ALA A 57 -2.44 10.02 -6.38
N ASN A 58 -3.58 10.64 -6.68
CA ASN A 58 -4.25 10.53 -7.98
C ASN A 58 -3.65 11.43 -9.07
N LYS A 59 -2.50 12.06 -8.84
CA LYS A 59 -1.78 12.87 -9.85
C LYS A 59 -2.62 14.04 -10.39
N GLY A 60 -3.35 14.72 -9.51
CA GLY A 60 -4.10 15.93 -9.85
C GLY A 60 -5.51 15.71 -10.38
N TYR A 61 -6.17 16.79 -10.81
CA TYR A 61 -7.62 16.80 -11.03
C TYR A 61 -8.03 15.95 -12.24
N ARG A 62 -7.33 16.13 -13.37
CA ARG A 62 -7.67 15.44 -14.62
C ARG A 62 -7.54 13.93 -14.48
N CYS A 63 -6.43 13.46 -13.91
CA CYS A 63 -6.20 12.03 -13.72
C CYS A 63 -7.20 11.44 -12.71
N ALA A 64 -7.45 12.12 -11.58
CA ALA A 64 -8.44 11.70 -10.61
C ALA A 64 -9.86 11.59 -11.21
N MET A 65 -10.31 12.61 -11.96
CA MET A 65 -11.64 12.61 -12.57
C MET A 65 -11.78 11.55 -13.66
N THR A 66 -10.80 11.44 -14.55
CA THR A 66 -10.79 10.42 -15.61
C THR A 66 -10.80 9.01 -15.01
N SER A 67 -9.98 8.74 -13.99
CA SER A 67 -9.97 7.44 -13.31
C SER A 67 -11.34 7.09 -12.74
N ARG A 68 -12.00 8.03 -12.05
CA ARG A 68 -13.35 7.79 -11.48
C ARG A 68 -14.42 7.58 -12.55
N VAL A 69 -14.37 8.32 -13.66
CA VAL A 69 -15.29 8.12 -14.80
C VAL A 69 -15.09 6.75 -15.45
N VAL A 70 -13.83 6.34 -15.67
CA VAL A 70 -13.51 5.02 -16.25
C VAL A 70 -13.93 3.89 -15.31
N ASN A 71 -13.73 4.03 -14.00
CA ASN A 71 -14.20 3.04 -13.02
C ASN A 71 -15.73 2.91 -13.03
N LEU A 72 -16.46 4.04 -13.09
CA LEU A 72 -17.92 4.04 -13.20
C LEU A 72 -18.42 3.40 -14.51
N ALA A 73 -17.73 3.65 -15.62
CA ALA A 73 -18.01 3.02 -16.91
C ALA A 73 -17.74 1.50 -16.86
N THR A 74 -16.65 1.08 -16.22
CA THR A 74 -16.30 -0.34 -16.03
C THR A 74 -17.34 -1.07 -15.18
N LEU A 75 -17.80 -0.45 -14.10
CA LEU A 75 -18.89 -0.96 -13.26
C LEU A 75 -20.19 -1.10 -14.07
N GLY A 76 -20.57 -0.06 -14.81
CA GLY A 76 -21.78 -0.07 -15.65
C GLY A 76 -21.73 -1.14 -16.74
N PHE A 77 -20.58 -1.29 -17.41
CA PHE A 77 -20.36 -2.33 -18.41
C PHE A 77 -20.45 -3.73 -17.82
N THR A 78 -19.86 -3.95 -16.64
CA THR A 78 -19.93 -5.25 -15.94
C THR A 78 -21.37 -5.60 -15.56
N ILE A 79 -22.16 -4.65 -15.07
CA ILE A 79 -23.58 -4.85 -14.75
C ILE A 79 -24.38 -5.18 -16.01
N TRP A 80 -24.18 -4.41 -17.08
CA TRP A 80 -24.85 -4.62 -18.36
C TRP A 80 -24.54 -6.01 -18.95
N LEU A 81 -23.25 -6.36 -19.04
CA LEU A 81 -22.81 -7.63 -19.62
C LEU A 81 -23.24 -8.81 -18.76
N SER A 82 -23.14 -8.71 -17.43
CA SER A 82 -23.63 -9.77 -16.54
C SER A 82 -25.15 -9.94 -16.63
N GLY A 83 -25.91 -8.86 -16.76
CA GLY A 83 -27.36 -8.93 -17.03
C GLY A 83 -27.68 -9.61 -18.35
N PHE A 84 -26.95 -9.27 -19.41
CA PHE A 84 -27.07 -9.92 -20.73
C PHE A 84 -26.80 -11.44 -20.64
N LEU A 85 -25.66 -11.84 -20.06
CA LEU A 85 -25.26 -13.25 -19.97
C LEU A 85 -26.16 -14.08 -19.05
N LEU A 86 -26.72 -13.51 -17.99
CA LEU A 86 -27.52 -14.24 -17.00
C LEU A 86 -29.02 -14.30 -17.33
N LEU A 87 -29.57 -13.29 -18.02
CA LEU A 87 -30.99 -13.24 -18.38
C LEU A 87 -31.26 -13.64 -19.82
N PHE A 88 -30.47 -13.12 -20.77
CA PHE A 88 -30.82 -13.16 -22.19
C PHE A 88 -30.23 -14.36 -22.92
N VAL A 89 -29.05 -14.86 -22.51
CA VAL A 89 -28.37 -15.98 -23.20
C VAL A 89 -28.98 -17.33 -22.79
N ASP A 90 -29.38 -18.12 -23.78
CA ASP A 90 -29.79 -19.51 -23.61
C ASP A 90 -28.56 -20.43 -23.66
N TRP A 91 -27.96 -20.68 -22.49
CA TRP A 91 -26.84 -21.62 -22.34
C TRP A 91 -27.21 -23.07 -22.69
N GLY A 92 -28.49 -23.45 -22.59
CA GLY A 92 -28.97 -24.77 -22.98
C GLY A 92 -28.89 -24.94 -24.49
N TYR A 93 -29.54 -24.03 -25.23
CA TYR A 93 -29.52 -24.03 -26.69
C TYR A 93 -28.11 -23.87 -27.28
N LEU A 94 -27.29 -23.02 -26.64
CA LEU A 94 -25.90 -22.80 -27.06
C LEU A 94 -25.03 -24.06 -26.92
N SER A 95 -25.23 -24.84 -25.85
CA SER A 95 -24.40 -26.02 -25.57
C SER A 95 -24.81 -27.29 -26.32
N THR A 96 -26.07 -27.39 -26.77
CA THR A 96 -26.58 -28.55 -27.50
C THR A 96 -26.73 -28.22 -28.99
N THR A 97 -27.83 -27.58 -29.37
CA THR A 97 -28.25 -27.37 -30.76
C THR A 97 -27.25 -26.54 -31.55
N CYS A 98 -26.75 -25.45 -30.96
CA CYS A 98 -25.80 -24.56 -31.63
C CYS A 98 -24.40 -25.18 -31.74
N ALA A 99 -24.03 -26.05 -30.79
CA ALA A 99 -22.76 -26.77 -30.81
C ALA A 99 -22.76 -27.90 -31.85
N GLU A 100 -23.90 -28.55 -32.07
CA GLU A 100 -24.06 -29.61 -33.07
C GLU A 100 -24.14 -29.07 -34.50
N ASP A 101 -24.84 -27.95 -34.73
CA ASP A 101 -25.01 -27.29 -36.04
C ASP A 101 -24.26 -25.94 -36.13
N ALA A 102 -22.97 -25.95 -35.78
CA ALA A 102 -22.14 -24.74 -35.69
C ALA A 102 -22.06 -23.92 -37.01
N GLU A 103 -22.25 -24.55 -38.18
CA GLU A 103 -22.21 -23.87 -39.48
C GLU A 103 -23.48 -23.04 -39.79
N ARG A 104 -24.59 -23.28 -39.10
CA ARG A 104 -25.88 -22.62 -39.36
C ARG A 104 -26.41 -21.81 -38.18
N CYS A 105 -25.87 -21.99 -36.99
CA CYS A 105 -26.29 -21.29 -35.80
C CYS A 105 -25.69 -19.87 -35.74
N ASP A 106 -26.54 -18.84 -35.70
CA ASP A 106 -26.11 -17.49 -35.32
C ASP A 106 -26.38 -17.30 -33.83
N VAL A 107 -25.33 -17.29 -33.02
CA VAL A 107 -25.40 -17.21 -31.55
C VAL A 107 -26.24 -16.02 -31.08
N LEU A 108 -26.13 -14.86 -31.73
CA LEU A 108 -26.85 -13.66 -31.28
C LEU A 108 -28.32 -13.67 -31.67
N ARG A 109 -28.68 -14.39 -32.73
CA ARG A 109 -30.05 -14.49 -33.21
C ARG A 109 -30.80 -15.65 -32.56
N ASP A 110 -30.15 -16.80 -32.44
CA ASP A 110 -30.78 -18.08 -32.13
C ASP A 110 -30.62 -18.48 -30.65
N ALA A 111 -29.54 -18.03 -29.98
CA ALA A 111 -29.27 -18.36 -28.58
C ALA A 111 -29.56 -17.19 -27.60
N VAL A 112 -30.35 -16.19 -28.03
CA VAL A 112 -30.73 -15.03 -27.22
C VAL A 112 -32.25 -14.93 -27.13
N TYR A 113 -32.78 -14.95 -25.91
CA TYR A 113 -34.22 -14.76 -25.68
C TYR A 113 -34.65 -13.31 -25.93
N SER A 114 -35.66 -13.12 -26.78
CA SER A 114 -36.35 -11.82 -26.92
C SER A 114 -37.15 -11.44 -25.67
N GLU A 115 -37.64 -12.43 -24.92
CA GLU A 115 -38.44 -12.26 -23.69
C GLU A 115 -37.86 -13.10 -22.53
N PRO A 116 -36.77 -12.65 -21.87
CA PRO A 116 -35.98 -13.50 -20.97
C PRO A 116 -36.73 -13.96 -19.71
N TYR A 117 -37.73 -13.19 -19.26
CA TYR A 117 -38.50 -13.50 -18.06
C TYR A 117 -39.53 -14.62 -18.24
N HIS A 118 -39.89 -14.96 -19.47
CA HIS A 118 -40.87 -16.02 -19.77
C HIS A 118 -40.25 -17.42 -19.76
N TYR A 119 -38.98 -17.56 -20.13
CA TYR A 119 -38.30 -18.85 -20.30
C TYR A 119 -37.43 -19.26 -19.10
N GLY A 120 -37.18 -18.34 -18.16
CA GLY A 120 -36.42 -18.64 -16.95
C GLY A 120 -37.24 -19.18 -15.79
N GLY A 121 -36.64 -20.08 -15.00
CA GLY A 121 -37.23 -20.50 -13.73
C GLY A 121 -37.40 -19.31 -12.77
N PHE A 122 -38.48 -19.29 -12.01
CA PHE A 122 -38.83 -18.19 -11.08
C PHE A 122 -37.65 -17.78 -10.20
N VAL A 123 -36.98 -18.75 -9.56
CA VAL A 123 -35.84 -18.49 -8.66
C VAL A 123 -34.68 -17.80 -9.40
N ARG A 124 -34.30 -18.28 -10.60
CA ARG A 124 -33.22 -17.68 -11.41
C ARG A 124 -33.57 -16.23 -11.73
N ASN A 125 -34.77 -16.01 -12.25
CA ASN A 125 -35.22 -14.68 -12.66
C ASN A 125 -35.27 -13.73 -11.45
N THR A 126 -35.79 -14.16 -10.30
CA THR A 126 -35.79 -13.35 -9.08
C THR A 126 -34.39 -13.02 -8.60
N VAL A 127 -33.48 -13.99 -8.50
CA VAL A 127 -32.10 -13.75 -8.04
C VAL A 127 -31.37 -12.77 -8.96
N VAL A 128 -31.46 -12.97 -10.27
CA VAL A 128 -30.79 -12.09 -11.24
C VAL A 128 -31.43 -10.70 -11.26
N THR A 129 -32.75 -10.58 -11.09
CA THR A 129 -33.42 -9.28 -10.99
C THR A 129 -32.98 -8.52 -9.75
N VAL A 130 -32.91 -9.18 -8.58
CA VAL A 130 -32.44 -8.57 -7.34
C VAL A 130 -30.98 -8.15 -7.46
N TYR A 131 -30.14 -8.99 -8.04
CA TYR A 131 -28.74 -8.68 -8.38
C TYR A 131 -28.65 -7.40 -9.23
N LEU A 132 -29.38 -7.32 -10.35
CA LEU A 132 -29.35 -6.16 -11.24
C LEU A 132 -29.86 -4.90 -10.54
N LEU A 133 -30.93 -4.99 -9.74
CA LEU A 133 -31.46 -3.86 -8.99
C LEU A 133 -30.46 -3.34 -7.96
N LEU A 134 -29.83 -4.24 -7.19
CA LEU A 134 -28.82 -3.90 -6.19
C LEU A 134 -27.65 -3.15 -6.82
N PHE A 135 -27.04 -3.72 -7.86
CA PHE A 135 -25.86 -3.11 -8.48
C PHE A 135 -26.19 -1.89 -9.34
N SER A 136 -27.37 -1.81 -9.95
CA SER A 136 -27.81 -0.59 -10.67
C SER A 136 -28.07 0.56 -9.69
N THR A 137 -28.63 0.28 -8.51
CA THR A 137 -28.78 1.28 -7.44
C THR A 137 -27.42 1.76 -6.94
N TYR A 138 -26.48 0.84 -6.74
CA TYR A 138 -25.11 1.17 -6.37
C TYR A 138 -24.38 1.98 -7.46
N TRP A 139 -24.58 1.66 -8.74
CA TRP A 139 -24.05 2.43 -9.87
C TRP A 139 -24.61 3.85 -9.89
N LEU A 140 -25.93 4.01 -9.68
CA LEU A 140 -26.56 5.33 -9.61
C LEU A 140 -26.04 6.14 -8.44
N TRP A 141 -25.92 5.53 -7.26
CA TRP A 141 -25.30 6.17 -6.09
C TRP A 141 -23.85 6.60 -6.37
N SER A 142 -23.07 5.75 -7.05
CA SER A 142 -21.69 6.05 -7.44
C SER A 142 -21.60 7.19 -8.45
N ALA A 143 -22.54 7.25 -9.41
CA ALA A 143 -22.63 8.34 -10.38
C ALA A 143 -23.00 9.67 -9.71
N ILE A 144 -23.95 9.67 -8.77
CA ILE A 144 -24.32 10.83 -7.97
C ILE A 144 -23.12 11.28 -7.13
N ARG A 145 -22.42 10.34 -6.48
CA ARG A 145 -21.22 10.64 -5.69
C ARG A 145 -20.08 11.23 -6.52
N LEU A 146 -19.87 10.76 -7.75
CA LEU A 146 -18.91 11.35 -8.68
C LEU A 146 -19.22 12.83 -8.95
N ALA A 147 -20.50 13.19 -9.10
CA ALA A 147 -20.90 14.58 -9.29
C ALA A 147 -20.63 15.43 -8.03
N TYR A 148 -20.91 14.90 -6.83
CA TYR A 148 -20.64 15.60 -5.58
C TYR A 148 -19.14 15.77 -5.30
N ASP A 149 -18.33 14.76 -5.59
CA ASP A 149 -16.89 14.81 -5.32
C ASP A 149 -16.14 15.73 -6.29
N ALA A 150 -16.73 16.10 -7.44
CA ALA A 150 -16.08 16.95 -8.43
C ALA A 150 -15.80 18.36 -7.91
N ALA A 151 -16.69 18.94 -7.10
CA ALA A 151 -16.53 20.28 -6.53
C ALA A 151 -15.38 20.36 -5.50
N PRO A 152 -15.33 19.50 -4.47
CA PRO A 152 -14.19 19.48 -3.53
C PRO A 152 -12.84 19.23 -4.21
N LEU A 153 -12.80 18.40 -5.26
CA LEU A 153 -11.57 18.19 -6.04
C LEU A 153 -11.14 19.44 -6.80
N ALA A 154 -12.10 20.22 -7.32
CA ALA A 154 -11.82 21.50 -7.97
C ALA A 154 -11.34 22.56 -6.96
N ASP A 155 -11.88 22.55 -5.75
CA ASP A 155 -11.41 23.40 -4.64
C ASP A 155 -9.97 23.08 -4.27
N MET A 156 -9.64 21.79 -4.13
CA MET A 156 -8.27 21.34 -3.85
C MET A 156 -7.30 21.72 -4.97
N ARG A 157 -7.75 21.66 -6.23
CA ARG A 157 -6.98 22.15 -7.38
C ARG A 157 -6.70 23.64 -7.28
N ARG A 158 -7.69 24.46 -6.92
CA ARG A 158 -7.51 25.91 -6.74
C ARG A 158 -6.49 26.19 -5.63
N PHE A 159 -6.61 25.50 -4.50
CA PHE A 159 -5.66 25.60 -3.40
C PHE A 159 -4.21 25.26 -3.84
N CYS A 160 -4.01 24.14 -4.54
CA CYS A 160 -2.68 23.74 -5.00
C CYS A 160 -2.08 24.76 -5.99
N ASN A 161 -2.88 25.25 -6.94
CA ASN A 161 -2.41 26.20 -7.95
C ASN A 161 -2.12 27.59 -7.36
N GLN A 162 -3.03 28.12 -6.53
CA GLN A 162 -2.98 29.50 -6.06
C GLN A 162 -2.12 29.68 -4.80
N LYS A 163 -2.15 28.72 -3.87
CA LYS A 163 -1.49 28.84 -2.56
C LYS A 163 -0.17 28.06 -2.49
N LEU A 164 -0.11 26.86 -3.07
CA LEU A 164 1.13 26.05 -3.09
C LEU A 164 2.00 26.28 -4.34
N ALA A 165 1.50 27.06 -5.30
CA ALA A 165 2.14 27.29 -6.61
C ALA A 165 2.51 25.95 -7.30
N LEU A 166 1.57 25.01 -7.30
CA LEU A 166 1.71 23.69 -7.93
C LEU A 166 0.65 23.52 -9.02
N SER A 167 1.12 23.33 -10.25
CA SER A 167 0.25 22.97 -11.37
C SER A 167 -0.06 21.47 -11.37
N ASP A 168 -1.16 21.09 -12.03
CA ASP A 168 -1.53 19.68 -12.23
C ASP A 168 -0.39 18.85 -12.89
N ARG A 169 0.49 19.48 -13.67
CA ARG A 169 1.65 18.82 -14.30
C ARG A 169 2.79 18.59 -13.31
N ASP A 170 2.99 19.51 -12.37
CA ASP A 170 4.04 19.39 -11.36
C ASP A 170 3.76 18.20 -10.43
N LEU A 171 2.47 17.91 -10.18
CA LEU A 171 2.02 16.74 -9.40
C LEU A 171 2.44 15.38 -9.98
N TYR A 172 2.86 15.33 -11.25
CA TYR A 172 3.39 14.10 -11.84
C TYR A 172 4.76 13.73 -11.29
N THR A 173 5.56 14.74 -10.94
CA THR A 173 6.99 14.57 -10.61
C THR A 173 7.37 14.96 -9.19
N ILE A 174 6.59 15.84 -8.56
CA ILE A 174 6.85 16.28 -7.18
C ILE A 174 6.76 15.14 -6.18
N THR A 175 7.60 15.18 -5.15
CA THR A 175 7.56 14.23 -4.04
C THR A 175 6.59 14.67 -2.94
N TRP A 176 5.99 13.73 -2.20
CA TRP A 176 5.10 14.08 -1.09
C TRP A 176 5.78 14.92 0.00
N PRO A 177 7.03 14.65 0.42
CA PRO A 177 7.71 15.48 1.41
C PRO A 177 7.86 16.94 0.97
N GLU A 178 8.08 17.21 -0.31
CA GLU A 178 8.12 18.58 -0.85
C GLU A 178 6.75 19.26 -0.79
N VAL A 179 5.67 18.55 -1.16
CA VAL A 179 4.29 19.08 -1.03
C VAL A 179 4.02 19.44 0.44
N LEU A 180 4.35 18.53 1.35
CA LEU A 180 4.11 18.72 2.77
C LEU A 180 4.94 19.90 3.34
N GLN A 181 6.20 20.05 2.92
CA GLN A 181 7.04 21.18 3.30
C GLN A 181 6.43 22.52 2.84
N ARG A 182 5.88 22.59 1.62
CA ARG A 182 5.19 23.80 1.14
C ARG A 182 3.94 24.09 1.98
N VAL A 183 3.21 23.07 2.40
CA VAL A 183 2.03 23.23 3.28
C VAL A 183 2.43 23.76 4.66
N VAL A 184 3.47 23.19 5.26
CA VAL A 184 4.00 23.64 6.56
C VAL A 184 4.53 25.07 6.46
N HIS A 185 5.25 25.41 5.40
CA HIS A 185 5.72 26.78 5.15
C HIS A 185 4.56 27.77 4.96
N LEU A 186 3.58 27.41 4.14
CA LEU A 186 2.38 28.22 3.94
C LEU A 186 1.62 28.46 5.24
N GLN A 187 1.55 27.46 6.12
CA GLN A 187 0.93 27.62 7.42
C GLN A 187 1.64 28.64 8.30
N ALA A 188 2.97 28.68 8.28
CA ALA A 188 3.73 29.67 9.05
C ALA A 188 3.35 31.11 8.64
N THR A 189 3.08 31.34 7.35
CA THR A 189 2.67 32.65 6.81
C THR A 189 1.17 32.95 6.89
N THR A 190 0.29 31.98 6.68
CA THR A 190 -1.16 32.20 6.47
C THR A 190 -2.05 31.58 7.57
N ARG A 191 -1.47 30.84 8.52
CA ARG A 191 -2.14 30.16 9.66
C ARG A 191 -3.37 29.33 9.27
N LEU A 192 -3.14 28.26 8.50
CA LEU A 192 -4.14 27.22 8.18
C LEU A 192 -4.81 26.60 9.42
N CYS A 193 -4.07 26.48 10.53
CA CYS A 193 -4.60 26.05 11.81
C CYS A 193 -4.50 27.19 12.83
N ILE A 194 -5.62 27.54 13.44
CA ILE A 194 -5.74 28.68 14.37
C ILE A 194 -5.08 28.34 15.72
N SER A 195 -5.06 27.07 16.12
CA SER A 195 -4.62 26.65 17.46
C SER A 195 -3.12 26.46 17.60
N ARG A 196 -2.39 26.10 16.52
CA ARG A 196 -0.95 25.79 16.57
C ARG A 196 -0.31 25.77 15.17
N GLU A 197 1.00 25.98 15.09
CA GLU A 197 1.84 25.57 13.95
C GLU A 197 1.83 24.03 13.83
N LEU A 198 1.41 23.48 12.68
CA LEU A 198 1.40 22.04 12.42
C LEU A 198 2.75 21.65 11.87
N ASN A 199 3.26 20.54 12.37
CA ASN A 199 4.46 19.91 11.85
C ASN A 199 4.08 18.81 10.84
N GLU A 200 5.07 18.31 10.09
CA GLU A 200 4.89 17.20 9.14
C GLU A 200 4.28 15.97 9.83
N HIS A 201 4.75 15.66 11.03
CA HIS A 201 4.21 14.59 11.86
C HIS A 201 2.73 14.77 12.21
N ASP A 202 2.28 16.00 12.45
CA ASP A 202 0.88 16.26 12.80
C ASP A 202 -0.03 16.03 11.61
N ILE A 203 0.39 16.52 10.43
CA ILE A 203 -0.37 16.34 9.20
C ILE A 203 -0.45 14.86 8.82
N VAL A 204 0.67 14.12 8.89
CA VAL A 204 0.68 12.68 8.58
C VAL A 204 -0.15 11.90 9.60
N ALA A 205 -0.08 12.23 10.88
CA ALA A 205 -0.89 11.59 11.92
C ALA A 205 -2.40 11.83 11.73
N ARG A 206 -2.80 12.99 11.18
CA ARG A 206 -4.19 13.30 10.79
C ARG A 206 -4.64 12.44 9.60
N ILE A 207 -3.82 12.37 8.56
CA ILE A 207 -4.10 11.54 7.36
C ILE A 207 -4.23 10.06 7.72
N LEU A 208 -3.36 9.57 8.62
CA LEU A 208 -3.23 8.15 8.94
C LEU A 208 -3.84 7.77 10.29
N ARG A 209 -4.75 8.60 10.83
CA ARG A 209 -5.25 8.44 12.20
C ARG A 209 -5.81 7.03 12.44
N LYS A 210 -6.67 6.55 11.54
CA LYS A 210 -7.34 5.23 11.63
C LYS A 210 -6.36 4.10 11.31
N GLU A 211 -5.57 4.28 10.28
CA GLU A 211 -4.60 3.31 9.76
C GLU A 211 -3.49 3.01 10.77
N ASN A 212 -3.09 3.99 11.57
CA ASN A 212 -2.13 3.80 12.65
C ASN A 212 -2.68 2.90 13.76
N TYR A 213 -3.97 3.05 14.12
CA TYR A 213 -4.62 2.11 15.05
C TYR A 213 -4.69 0.71 14.45
N LEU A 214 -5.07 0.57 13.17
CA LEU A 214 -5.11 -0.73 12.50
C LEU A 214 -3.72 -1.41 12.46
N THR A 215 -2.69 -0.64 12.12
CA THR A 215 -1.29 -1.10 12.10
C THR A 215 -0.85 -1.58 13.49
N GLY A 216 -1.25 -0.87 14.54
CA GLY A 216 -0.99 -1.26 15.93
C GLY A 216 -1.73 -2.54 16.33
N MET A 217 -3.00 -2.67 15.96
CA MET A 217 -3.81 -3.86 16.22
C MET A 217 -3.27 -5.09 15.49
N VAL A 218 -2.84 -4.96 14.23
CA VAL A 218 -2.22 -6.06 13.45
C VAL A 218 -0.83 -6.41 14.00
N ASN A 219 -0.02 -5.42 14.40
CA ASN A 219 1.28 -5.68 15.00
C ASN A 219 1.14 -6.47 16.30
N ARG A 220 0.20 -6.10 17.16
CA ARG A 220 -0.07 -6.77 18.45
C ARG A 220 -0.96 -8.01 18.34
N GLU A 221 -1.47 -8.33 17.16
CA GLU A 221 -2.36 -9.47 16.91
C GLU A 221 -3.66 -9.39 17.75
N VAL A 222 -4.21 -8.19 17.86
CA VAL A 222 -5.47 -7.90 18.59
C VAL A 222 -6.70 -8.41 17.82
N LEU A 223 -6.62 -8.42 16.48
CA LEU A 223 -7.71 -8.87 15.63
C LEU A 223 -7.59 -10.39 15.41
N ASN A 224 -8.50 -11.17 15.98
CA ASN A 224 -8.64 -12.58 15.62
C ASN A 224 -9.39 -12.69 14.28
N VAL A 225 -8.66 -13.03 13.23
CA VAL A 225 -9.19 -13.24 11.86
C VAL A 225 -9.01 -14.68 11.39
N SER A 226 -8.86 -15.61 12.33
CA SER A 226 -8.84 -17.05 12.06
C SER A 226 -10.16 -17.69 12.44
N LEU A 227 -10.60 -18.67 11.64
CA LEU A 227 -11.73 -19.52 11.97
C LEU A 227 -11.21 -20.80 12.63
N ASP A 228 -11.67 -21.09 13.83
CA ASP A 228 -11.38 -22.34 14.54
C ASP A 228 -12.24 -23.51 14.01
N ALA A 229 -12.21 -23.74 12.70
CA ALA A 229 -12.85 -24.88 12.05
C ALA A 229 -11.79 -25.94 11.68
N PRO A 230 -12.09 -27.25 11.75
CA PRO A 230 -11.10 -28.32 11.56
C PRO A 230 -10.29 -28.24 10.25
N LEU A 231 -10.91 -27.74 9.18
CA LEU A 231 -10.28 -27.58 7.86
C LEU A 231 -9.63 -26.20 7.63
N LEU A 232 -9.95 -25.21 8.46
CA LEU A 232 -9.53 -23.80 8.29
C LEU A 232 -8.62 -23.31 9.43
N ARG A 233 -8.25 -24.22 10.35
CA ARG A 233 -7.48 -23.90 11.54
C ARG A 233 -6.11 -23.36 11.14
N GLY A 234 -5.73 -22.23 11.72
CA GLY A 234 -4.44 -21.58 11.49
C GLY A 234 -4.35 -20.69 10.25
N HIS A 235 -5.36 -20.66 9.36
CA HIS A 235 -5.40 -19.72 8.24
C HIS A 235 -5.94 -18.35 8.67
N ARG A 236 -5.24 -17.28 8.31
CA ARG A 236 -5.58 -15.90 8.69
C ARG A 236 -6.28 -15.20 7.52
N TRP A 237 -7.59 -15.04 7.64
CA TRP A 237 -8.44 -14.42 6.62
C TRP A 237 -8.40 -12.89 6.74
N PHE A 238 -7.35 -12.27 6.23
CA PHE A 238 -7.23 -10.81 6.19
C PHE A 238 -7.36 -10.29 4.76
N THR A 239 -8.53 -10.52 4.17
CA THR A 239 -8.87 -10.04 2.81
C THR A 239 -9.40 -8.62 2.83
N LYS A 240 -9.54 -8.00 1.66
CA LYS A 240 -10.10 -6.65 1.56
C LYS A 240 -11.52 -6.57 2.11
N VAL A 241 -12.37 -7.56 1.84
CA VAL A 241 -13.73 -7.60 2.41
C VAL A 241 -13.72 -7.51 3.94
N ILE A 242 -12.78 -8.18 4.60
CA ILE A 242 -12.63 -8.12 6.06
C ILE A 242 -12.08 -6.77 6.52
N GLU A 243 -11.08 -6.23 5.83
CA GLU A 243 -10.52 -4.90 6.09
C GLU A 243 -11.61 -3.83 6.10
N TRP A 244 -12.51 -3.85 5.11
CA TRP A 244 -13.66 -2.94 5.00
C TRP A 244 -14.66 -3.10 6.14
N ASN A 245 -14.98 -4.33 6.51
CA ASN A 245 -15.89 -4.57 7.62
C ASN A 245 -15.30 -4.14 8.97
N VAL A 246 -13.98 -4.29 9.16
CA VAL A 246 -13.28 -3.78 10.35
C VAL A 246 -13.30 -2.25 10.37
N ASP A 247 -13.05 -1.57 9.24
CA ASP A 247 -13.14 -0.11 9.15
C ASP A 247 -14.55 0.39 9.50
N LEU A 248 -15.58 -0.24 8.94
CA LEU A 248 -16.97 0.10 9.23
C LEU A 248 -17.39 -0.18 10.67
N ALA A 249 -16.95 -1.28 11.26
CA ALA A 249 -17.34 -1.65 12.62
C ALA A 249 -16.63 -0.80 13.69
N VAL A 250 -15.33 -0.59 13.48
CA VAL A 250 -14.42 0.00 14.48
C VAL A 250 -14.25 1.49 14.21
N PHE A 251 -13.72 1.87 13.05
CA PHE A 251 -13.28 3.25 12.81
C PHE A 251 -14.42 4.19 12.42
N ASN A 252 -15.47 3.68 11.78
CA ASN A 252 -16.63 4.50 11.45
C ASN A 252 -17.37 4.90 12.74
N GLY A 253 -17.30 6.19 13.09
CA GLY A 253 -17.87 6.71 14.32
C GLY A 253 -17.03 6.47 15.59
N MET A 254 -15.75 6.10 15.47
CA MET A 254 -14.81 6.08 16.61
C MET A 254 -14.54 7.48 17.15
N PHE A 255 -14.33 8.45 16.27
CA PHE A 255 -14.00 9.83 16.61
C PHE A 255 -15.23 10.74 16.61
N ASP A 256 -15.22 11.77 17.47
CA ASP A 256 -16.16 12.89 17.46
C ASP A 256 -15.67 14.04 16.57
N GLU A 257 -16.43 15.14 16.52
CA GLU A 257 -16.09 16.35 15.73
C GLU A 257 -14.80 17.03 16.21
N ASN A 258 -14.36 16.76 17.45
CA ASN A 258 -13.12 17.27 18.01
C ASN A 258 -11.93 16.31 17.82
N PHE A 259 -12.11 15.25 17.02
CA PHE A 259 -11.12 14.18 16.80
C PHE A 259 -10.72 13.43 18.07
N THR A 260 -11.61 13.33 19.05
CA THR A 260 -11.45 12.54 20.27
C THR A 260 -12.26 11.25 20.20
N VAL A 261 -11.81 10.20 20.88
CA VAL A 261 -12.50 8.92 20.90
C VAL A 261 -13.79 9.04 21.69
N LYS A 262 -14.93 8.73 21.06
CA LYS A 262 -16.25 8.83 21.70
C LYS A 262 -16.30 7.92 22.93
N PRO A 263 -16.85 8.39 24.06
CA PRO A 263 -17.03 7.53 25.25
C PRO A 263 -17.85 6.27 24.96
N SER A 264 -18.80 6.34 24.03
CA SER A 264 -19.61 5.20 23.57
C SER A 264 -18.82 4.14 22.82
N PHE A 265 -17.64 4.46 22.27
CA PHE A 265 -16.76 3.48 21.63
C PHE A 265 -16.25 2.44 22.64
N TYR A 266 -16.11 2.82 23.90
CA TYR A 266 -15.62 1.94 24.96
C TYR A 266 -16.65 0.93 25.47
N ASP A 267 -17.87 0.93 24.93
CA ASP A 267 -18.88 -0.10 25.18
C ASP A 267 -18.67 -1.31 24.26
N VAL A 268 -18.17 -2.39 24.85
CA VAL A 268 -17.92 -3.67 24.17
C VAL A 268 -19.21 -4.26 23.60
N SER A 269 -20.37 -4.03 24.24
CA SER A 269 -21.66 -4.57 23.79
C SER A 269 -22.12 -3.89 22.51
N ALA A 270 -21.99 -2.56 22.43
CA ALA A 270 -22.28 -1.79 21.22
C ALA A 270 -21.38 -2.22 20.05
N MET A 271 -20.09 -2.46 20.29
CA MET A 271 -19.19 -2.91 19.22
C MET A 271 -19.51 -4.32 18.73
N ARG A 272 -19.83 -5.25 19.64
CA ARG A 272 -20.33 -6.58 19.29
C ARG A 272 -21.62 -6.52 18.47
N TYR A 273 -22.53 -5.60 18.82
CA TYR A 273 -23.76 -5.39 18.05
C TYR A 273 -23.46 -4.94 16.62
N ARG A 274 -22.53 -3.98 16.42
CA ARG A 274 -22.11 -3.54 15.08
C ARG A 274 -21.54 -4.68 14.25
N PHE A 275 -20.65 -5.51 14.81
CA PHE A 275 -20.10 -6.67 14.12
C PHE A 275 -21.20 -7.67 13.73
N ARG A 276 -22.16 -7.96 14.61
CA ARG A 276 -23.30 -8.85 14.31
C ARG A 276 -24.21 -8.28 13.23
N CYS A 277 -24.49 -6.99 13.24
CA CYS A 277 -25.25 -6.33 12.19
C CYS A 277 -24.56 -6.44 10.84
N LEU A 278 -23.25 -6.13 10.79
CA LEU A 278 -22.47 -6.27 9.56
C LEU A 278 -22.40 -7.72 9.08
N ALA A 279 -22.29 -8.69 9.99
CA ALA A 279 -22.33 -10.11 9.63
C ALA A 279 -23.64 -10.49 8.93
N ILE A 280 -24.79 -10.03 9.42
CA ILE A 280 -26.10 -10.28 8.79
C ILE A 280 -26.16 -9.62 7.40
N ILE A 281 -25.71 -8.36 7.29
CA ILE A 281 -25.68 -7.63 6.01
C ILE A 281 -24.80 -8.38 5.00
N ASN A 282 -23.59 -8.80 5.40
CA ASN A 282 -22.70 -9.56 4.52
C ASN A 282 -23.30 -10.92 4.13
N ALA A 283 -24.01 -11.60 5.04
CA ALA A 283 -24.66 -12.88 4.74
C ALA A 283 -25.71 -12.71 3.63
N ILE A 284 -26.55 -11.67 3.74
CA ILE A 284 -27.59 -11.36 2.73
C ILE A 284 -26.97 -10.94 1.39
N LEU A 285 -25.88 -10.16 1.42
CA LEU A 285 -25.22 -9.67 0.21
C LEU A 285 -24.31 -10.71 -0.48
N SER A 286 -23.82 -11.71 0.28
CA SER A 286 -22.83 -12.68 -0.19
C SER A 286 -23.13 -13.36 -1.53
N PRO A 287 -24.34 -13.90 -1.81
CA PRO A 287 -24.60 -14.55 -3.11
C PRO A 287 -24.51 -13.56 -4.28
N PHE A 288 -24.92 -12.31 -4.10
CA PHE A 288 -24.89 -11.30 -5.15
C PHE A 288 -23.49 -10.76 -5.40
N LEU A 289 -22.71 -10.53 -4.33
CA LEU A 289 -21.31 -10.14 -4.41
C LEU A 289 -20.47 -11.22 -5.10
N ALA A 290 -20.73 -12.49 -4.81
CA ALA A 290 -20.03 -13.61 -5.43
C ALA A 290 -20.26 -13.68 -6.95
N ILE A 291 -21.50 -13.47 -7.42
CA ILE A 291 -21.82 -13.41 -8.86
C ILE A 291 -21.07 -12.25 -9.51
N PHE A 292 -21.13 -11.06 -8.91
CA PHE A 292 -20.48 -9.85 -9.44
C PHE A 292 -18.97 -10.04 -9.57
N LEU A 293 -18.31 -10.52 -8.52
CA LEU A 293 -16.86 -10.69 -8.49
C LEU A 293 -16.39 -11.81 -9.42
N SER A 294 -17.19 -12.87 -9.57
CA SER A 294 -16.92 -13.92 -10.56
C SER A 294 -16.98 -13.37 -11.99
N MET A 295 -18.01 -12.57 -12.31
CA MET A 295 -18.13 -11.93 -13.63
C MET A 295 -16.98 -10.96 -13.89
N TYR A 296 -16.69 -10.06 -12.95
CA TYR A 296 -15.58 -9.12 -13.09
C TYR A 296 -14.25 -9.85 -13.30
N PHE A 297 -14.01 -10.94 -12.57
CA PHE A 297 -12.80 -11.73 -12.72
C PHE A 297 -12.65 -12.30 -14.12
N VAL A 298 -13.68 -12.95 -14.64
CA VAL A 298 -13.63 -13.50 -15.99
C VAL A 298 -13.32 -12.37 -16.98
N LEU A 299 -13.97 -11.21 -16.87
CA LEU A 299 -13.74 -10.09 -17.79
C LEU A 299 -12.34 -9.48 -17.67
N SER A 300 -11.79 -9.39 -16.46
CA SER A 300 -10.53 -8.70 -16.20
C SER A 300 -9.30 -9.58 -16.41
N TYR A 301 -9.48 -10.90 -16.33
CA TYR A 301 -8.39 -11.85 -16.42
C TYR A 301 -8.48 -12.81 -17.61
N ALA A 302 -9.62 -12.95 -18.30
CA ALA A 302 -9.71 -13.84 -19.47
C ALA A 302 -8.64 -13.52 -20.53
N GLU A 303 -8.40 -12.24 -20.80
CA GLU A 303 -7.33 -11.80 -21.70
C GLU A 303 -5.94 -12.20 -21.18
N LYS A 304 -5.68 -11.99 -19.87
CA LYS A 304 -4.39 -12.30 -19.24
C LYS A 304 -4.10 -13.81 -19.26
N PHE A 305 -5.11 -14.64 -19.00
CA PHE A 305 -5.01 -16.10 -19.07
C PHE A 305 -4.71 -16.58 -20.50
N TYR A 306 -5.34 -15.97 -21.51
CA TYR A 306 -5.15 -16.36 -22.90
C TYR A 306 -3.75 -15.99 -23.42
N ASN A 307 -3.28 -14.78 -23.10
CA ASN A 307 -2.04 -14.26 -23.67
C ASN A 307 -0.77 -14.70 -22.91
N ASN A 308 -0.83 -14.84 -21.58
CA ASN A 308 0.34 -15.18 -20.76
C ASN A 308 -0.03 -16.17 -19.65
N PRO A 309 -0.06 -17.50 -19.90
CA PRO A 309 -0.41 -18.51 -18.89
C PRO A 309 0.56 -18.55 -17.70
N SER A 310 1.78 -18.00 -17.84
CA SER A 310 2.73 -17.82 -16.73
C SER A 310 2.29 -16.77 -15.71
N THR A 311 1.36 -15.86 -16.04
CA THR A 311 0.83 -14.85 -15.11
C THR A 311 0.10 -15.48 -13.92
N VAL A 312 -0.49 -16.67 -14.10
CA VAL A 312 -1.18 -17.42 -13.04
C VAL A 312 -0.22 -17.87 -11.94
N GLY A 313 1.03 -18.14 -12.31
CA GLY A 313 2.12 -18.49 -11.41
C GLY A 313 2.79 -17.30 -10.73
N THR A 314 2.37 -16.07 -11.05
CA THR A 314 2.93 -14.87 -10.40
C THR A 314 2.48 -14.79 -8.95
N ARG A 315 3.35 -14.20 -8.15
CA ARG A 315 3.13 -14.01 -6.72
C ARG A 315 3.00 -12.52 -6.41
N GLU A 316 2.35 -12.21 -5.31
CA GLU A 316 2.16 -10.86 -4.80
C GLU A 316 2.16 -10.88 -3.26
N TRP A 317 2.32 -9.71 -2.64
CA TRP A 317 2.22 -9.57 -1.19
C TRP A 317 0.75 -9.61 -0.76
N THR A 318 0.42 -10.44 0.23
CA THR A 318 -0.94 -10.50 0.76
C THR A 318 -1.33 -9.22 1.50
N SER A 319 -2.63 -8.93 1.59
CA SER A 319 -3.15 -7.81 2.39
C SER A 319 -2.69 -7.89 3.86
N TYR A 320 -2.59 -9.10 4.42
CA TYR A 320 -2.00 -9.30 5.75
C TYR A 320 -0.52 -8.87 5.81
N ALA A 321 0.29 -9.30 4.83
CA ALA A 321 1.70 -8.91 4.74
C ALA A 321 1.86 -7.39 4.67
N TRP A 322 1.02 -6.74 3.87
CA TRP A 322 1.01 -5.29 3.71
C TRP A 322 0.86 -4.58 5.05
N TRP A 323 -0.16 -4.90 5.85
CA TRP A 323 -0.37 -4.29 7.17
C TRP A 323 0.68 -4.70 8.21
N LYS A 324 1.20 -5.93 8.13
CA LYS A 324 2.25 -6.39 9.05
C LYS A 324 3.56 -5.65 8.82
N MET A 325 3.95 -5.40 7.57
CA MET A 325 5.22 -4.75 7.17
C MET A 325 5.14 -3.22 7.08
N ARG A 326 3.94 -2.64 6.95
CA ARG A 326 3.71 -1.19 6.96
C ARG A 326 4.16 -0.54 8.26
N GLU A 327 4.93 0.53 8.21
CA GLU A 327 5.40 1.28 9.39
C GLU A 327 4.33 2.26 9.91
N PHE A 328 4.42 2.69 11.18
CA PHE A 328 3.59 3.76 11.71
C PHE A 328 3.92 5.10 11.01
N ASN A 329 2.89 5.91 10.76
CA ASN A 329 2.98 7.16 9.98
C ASN A 329 3.58 6.98 8.57
N GLU A 330 3.49 5.77 7.99
CA GLU A 330 3.91 5.51 6.62
C GLU A 330 2.72 5.60 5.67
N LEU A 331 2.80 6.54 4.71
CA LEU A 331 1.76 6.69 3.69
C LEU A 331 1.78 5.51 2.71
N PRO A 332 0.62 5.09 2.17
CA PRO A 332 0.51 3.88 1.34
C PRO A 332 1.52 3.77 0.19
N HIS A 333 1.84 4.87 -0.48
CA HIS A 333 2.78 4.88 -1.60
C HIS A 333 4.24 4.58 -1.18
N PHE A 334 4.64 4.95 0.04
CA PHE A 334 5.97 4.61 0.57
C PHE A 334 6.07 3.12 0.90
N THR A 335 5.04 2.55 1.54
CA THR A 335 4.96 1.11 1.79
C THR A 335 4.97 0.33 0.46
N GLN A 336 4.18 0.76 -0.52
CA GLN A 336 4.14 0.14 -1.84
C GLN A 336 5.50 0.18 -2.53
N HIS A 337 6.21 1.32 -2.46
CA HIS A 337 7.54 1.46 -3.02
C HIS A 337 8.57 0.49 -2.38
N ARG A 338 8.52 0.32 -1.05
CA ARG A 338 9.41 -0.62 -0.35
C ARG A 338 9.10 -2.07 -0.71
N LEU A 339 7.82 -2.44 -0.73
CA LEU A 339 7.41 -3.81 -1.06
C LEU A 339 7.64 -4.16 -2.54
N SER A 340 7.53 -3.19 -3.45
CA SER A 340 7.88 -3.38 -4.85
C SER A 340 9.39 -3.52 -5.06
N ALA A 341 10.20 -2.78 -4.29
CA ALA A 341 11.66 -2.97 -4.28
C ALA A 341 12.08 -4.35 -3.72
N ALA A 342 11.31 -4.90 -2.76
CA ALA A 342 11.53 -6.24 -2.21
C ALA A 342 11.11 -7.37 -3.18
N TYR A 343 10.16 -7.10 -4.08
CA TYR A 343 9.55 -8.05 -5.01
C TYR A 343 10.55 -8.92 -5.81
N PRO A 344 11.56 -8.37 -6.51
CA PRO A 344 12.49 -9.19 -7.29
C PRO A 344 13.31 -10.15 -6.41
N ASN A 345 13.67 -9.73 -5.20
CA ASN A 345 14.40 -10.58 -4.26
C ASN A 345 13.48 -11.65 -3.64
N ALA A 346 12.22 -11.32 -3.37
CA ALA A 346 11.20 -12.28 -2.91
C ALA A 346 10.97 -13.41 -3.93
N ASN A 347 10.86 -13.08 -5.22
CA ASN A 347 10.75 -14.08 -6.28
C ASN A 347 12.00 -14.98 -6.36
N LYS A 348 13.20 -14.40 -6.24
CA LYS A 348 14.46 -15.17 -6.20
C LYS A 348 14.55 -16.08 -4.97
N TYR A 349 14.02 -15.66 -3.82
CA TYR A 349 13.98 -16.49 -2.61
C TYR A 349 13.10 -17.72 -2.83
N VAL A 350 11.86 -17.53 -3.29
CA VAL A 350 10.93 -18.63 -3.55
C VAL A 350 11.45 -19.58 -4.62
N ALA A 351 12.05 -19.05 -5.69
CA ALA A 351 12.56 -19.84 -6.80
C ALA A 351 13.70 -20.81 -6.41
N GLN A 352 14.35 -20.61 -5.26
CA GLN A 352 15.36 -21.53 -4.72
C GLN A 352 14.77 -22.82 -4.13
N PHE A 353 13.44 -22.87 -3.92
CA PHE A 353 12.77 -24.01 -3.31
C PHE A 353 11.76 -24.68 -4.27
N PRO A 354 12.19 -25.15 -5.45
CA PRO A 354 11.33 -25.95 -6.31
C PRO A 354 11.05 -27.31 -5.66
N SER A 355 9.83 -27.83 -5.81
CA SER A 355 9.53 -29.20 -5.36
C SER A 355 10.25 -30.21 -6.26
N PRO A 356 11.13 -31.08 -5.71
CA PRO A 356 11.87 -32.05 -6.51
C PRO A 356 10.95 -33.02 -7.24
N VAL A 357 9.84 -33.43 -6.61
CA VAL A 357 8.86 -34.35 -7.19
C VAL A 357 8.13 -33.68 -8.36
N VAL A 358 7.70 -32.42 -8.19
CA VAL A 358 7.05 -31.67 -9.27
C VAL A 358 8.00 -31.49 -10.45
N ASN A 359 9.28 -31.20 -10.21
CA ASN A 359 10.28 -31.05 -11.26
C ASN A 359 10.50 -32.35 -12.05
N ILE A 360 10.58 -33.51 -11.38
CA ILE A 360 10.72 -34.81 -12.05
C ILE A 360 9.49 -35.13 -12.91
N LEU A 361 8.29 -34.95 -12.35
CA LEU A 361 7.03 -35.17 -13.06
C LEU A 361 6.87 -34.21 -14.24
N ALA A 362 7.20 -32.93 -14.06
CA ALA A 362 7.17 -31.91 -15.10
C ALA A 362 8.09 -32.28 -16.28
N LYS A 363 9.32 -32.74 -16.00
CA LYS A 363 10.25 -33.22 -17.03
C LYS A 363 9.69 -34.41 -17.81
N PHE A 364 9.09 -35.38 -17.13
CA PHE A 364 8.47 -36.54 -17.77
C PHE A 364 7.26 -36.15 -18.64
N VAL A 365 6.34 -35.34 -18.10
CA VAL A 365 5.17 -34.84 -18.84
C VAL A 365 5.61 -34.02 -20.05
N SER A 366 6.58 -33.12 -19.89
CA SER A 366 7.12 -32.31 -20.99
C SER A 366 7.72 -33.17 -22.10
N TYR A 367 8.40 -34.27 -21.75
CA TYR A 367 8.94 -35.22 -22.72
C TYR A 367 7.83 -35.96 -23.50
N VAL A 368 6.84 -36.51 -22.80
CA VAL A 368 5.72 -37.27 -23.42
C VAL A 368 4.86 -36.35 -24.29
N VAL A 369 4.38 -35.24 -23.72
CA VAL A 369 3.53 -34.28 -24.42
C VAL A 369 4.29 -33.61 -25.56
N GLY A 370 5.57 -33.28 -25.36
CA GLY A 370 6.43 -32.71 -26.39
C GLY A 370 6.64 -33.64 -27.58
N SER A 371 6.69 -34.95 -27.34
CA SER A 371 6.80 -35.95 -28.42
C SER A 371 5.53 -35.98 -29.29
N PHE A 372 4.35 -35.98 -28.68
CA PHE A 372 3.08 -35.91 -29.43
C PHE A 372 2.89 -34.57 -30.15
N ALA A 373 3.24 -33.46 -29.50
CA ALA A 373 3.21 -32.14 -30.11
C ALA A 373 4.16 -32.03 -31.31
N ALA A 374 5.35 -32.63 -31.24
CA ALA A 374 6.28 -32.69 -32.35
C ALA A 374 5.72 -33.48 -33.54
N ILE A 375 5.05 -34.61 -33.30
CA ILE A 375 4.36 -35.38 -34.35
C ILE A 375 3.25 -34.55 -35.00
N ALA A 376 2.41 -33.89 -34.19
CA ALA A 376 1.34 -33.03 -34.71
C ALA A 376 1.90 -31.87 -35.57
N LEU A 377 3.02 -31.27 -35.15
CA LEU A 377 3.70 -30.23 -35.90
C LEU A 377 4.29 -30.74 -37.22
N VAL A 378 4.84 -31.96 -37.24
CA VAL A 378 5.30 -32.59 -38.49
C VAL A 378 4.11 -32.86 -39.43
N CYS A 379 2.97 -33.33 -38.93
CA CYS A 379 1.76 -33.49 -39.74
C CYS A 379 1.31 -32.15 -40.35
N ALA A 380 1.32 -31.07 -39.55
CA ALA A 380 1.01 -29.72 -40.02
C ALA A 380 1.99 -29.21 -41.09
N MET A 381 3.27 -29.60 -41.03
CA MET A 381 4.27 -29.25 -42.05
C MET A 381 4.09 -30.03 -43.37
N ILE A 382 3.50 -31.23 -43.32
CA ILE A 382 3.25 -32.05 -44.51
C ILE A 382 2.04 -31.48 -45.28
N ASP A 383 0.92 -31.25 -44.58
CA ASP A 383 -0.29 -30.68 -45.14
C ASP A 383 -1.09 -30.01 -44.00
N ASP A 384 -1.47 -28.75 -44.17
CA ASP A 384 -2.22 -27.98 -43.20
C ASP A 384 -3.62 -28.56 -42.94
N ARG A 385 -4.19 -29.30 -43.91
CA ARG A 385 -5.48 -29.99 -43.78
C ARG A 385 -5.45 -31.12 -42.76
N LEU A 386 -4.28 -31.68 -42.46
CA LEU A 386 -4.14 -32.72 -41.43
C LEU A 386 -4.41 -32.20 -40.02
N LEU A 387 -4.32 -30.88 -39.78
CA LEU A 387 -4.74 -30.27 -38.52
C LEU A 387 -6.27 -30.26 -38.35
N GLN A 388 -7.02 -30.23 -39.45
CA GLN A 388 -8.49 -30.30 -39.43
C GLN A 388 -9.00 -31.74 -39.47
N ALA A 389 -8.11 -32.73 -39.61
CA ALA A 389 -8.49 -34.13 -39.55
C ALA A 389 -9.00 -34.50 -38.15
N TYR A 390 -9.96 -35.42 -38.09
CA TYR A 390 -10.52 -35.90 -36.83
C TYR A 390 -9.73 -37.11 -36.31
N VAL A 391 -9.37 -37.07 -35.03
CA VAL A 391 -8.85 -38.22 -34.27
C VAL A 391 -9.84 -38.52 -33.16
N GLY A 392 -10.70 -39.51 -33.38
CA GLY A 392 -11.86 -39.75 -32.53
C GLY A 392 -12.92 -38.66 -32.73
N ASP A 393 -13.38 -38.05 -31.62
CA ASP A 393 -14.44 -37.04 -31.61
C ASP A 393 -13.92 -35.59 -31.68
N ARG A 394 -12.61 -35.39 -31.81
CA ARG A 394 -11.97 -34.06 -31.83
C ARG A 394 -11.03 -33.94 -33.02
N ASP A 395 -10.92 -32.73 -33.54
CA ASP A 395 -9.95 -32.35 -34.55
C ASP A 395 -8.53 -32.30 -33.98
N VAL A 396 -7.54 -32.59 -34.82
CA VAL A 396 -6.12 -32.60 -34.44
C VAL A 396 -5.67 -31.22 -33.95
N LEU A 397 -6.25 -30.13 -34.46
CA LEU A 397 -5.97 -28.77 -34.00
C LEU A 397 -6.34 -28.58 -32.52
N TRP A 398 -7.54 -29.01 -32.11
CA TRP A 398 -7.94 -28.97 -30.69
C TRP A 398 -7.00 -29.79 -29.81
N ILE A 399 -6.65 -31.01 -30.23
CA ILE A 399 -5.72 -31.88 -29.50
C ILE A 399 -4.34 -31.21 -29.38
N THR A 400 -3.87 -30.60 -30.47
CA THR A 400 -2.57 -29.89 -30.51
C THR A 400 -2.58 -28.67 -29.59
N ALA A 401 -3.68 -27.93 -29.52
CA ALA A 401 -3.82 -26.80 -28.60
C ALA A 401 -3.78 -27.25 -27.12
N VAL A 402 -4.46 -28.35 -26.79
CA VAL A 402 -4.42 -28.95 -25.44
C VAL A 402 -3.02 -29.44 -25.09
N LEU A 403 -2.38 -30.20 -25.99
CA LEU A 403 -0.99 -30.68 -25.80
C LEU A 403 -0.01 -29.50 -25.68
N GLY A 404 -0.16 -28.46 -26.49
CA GLY A 404 0.65 -27.24 -26.42
C GLY A 404 0.52 -26.55 -25.05
N THR A 405 -0.70 -26.46 -24.53
CA THR A 405 -0.97 -25.88 -23.20
C THR A 405 -0.36 -26.74 -22.08
N MET A 406 -0.50 -28.06 -22.15
CA MET A 406 0.12 -29.00 -21.19
C MET A 406 1.65 -28.93 -21.26
N LEU A 407 2.23 -28.78 -22.46
CA LEU A 407 3.67 -28.65 -22.65
C LEU A 407 4.20 -27.35 -22.06
N ALA A 408 3.52 -26.23 -22.32
CA ALA A 408 3.89 -24.93 -21.77
C ALA A 408 3.81 -24.92 -20.24
N THR A 409 2.75 -25.51 -19.67
CA THR A 409 2.55 -25.61 -18.22
C THR A 409 3.57 -26.53 -17.56
N SER A 410 3.87 -27.69 -18.15
CA SER A 410 4.91 -28.58 -17.61
C SER A 410 6.29 -27.92 -17.64
N ARG A 411 6.62 -27.17 -18.70
CA ARG A 411 7.88 -26.41 -18.76
C ARG A 411 7.97 -25.29 -17.73
N SER A 412 6.87 -24.61 -17.41
CA SER A 412 6.89 -23.54 -16.39
C SER A 412 7.13 -24.06 -14.97
N LEU A 413 6.84 -25.34 -14.71
CA LEU A 413 7.07 -25.99 -13.42
C LEU A 413 8.50 -26.56 -13.26
N MET A 414 9.32 -26.54 -14.31
CA MET A 414 10.70 -27.05 -14.25
C MET A 414 11.61 -26.05 -13.53
N ALA A 415 12.47 -26.56 -12.65
CA ALA A 415 13.43 -25.74 -11.91
C ALA A 415 14.54 -25.20 -12.83
N GLY A 416 14.97 -23.96 -12.60
CA GLY A 416 16.10 -23.36 -13.31
C GLY A 416 17.42 -24.04 -12.95
N GLU A 417 18.22 -24.42 -13.94
CA GLU A 417 19.40 -25.29 -13.76
C GLU A 417 20.64 -24.57 -13.18
N ASN A 418 20.64 -23.23 -13.09
CA ASN A 418 21.81 -22.41 -12.69
C ASN A 418 21.55 -21.45 -11.51
N THR A 419 20.63 -21.74 -10.60
CA THR A 419 20.38 -20.88 -9.43
C THR A 419 21.32 -21.24 -8.28
N VAL A 420 22.05 -20.25 -7.76
CA VAL A 420 22.89 -20.41 -6.56
C VAL A 420 21.98 -20.47 -5.33
N PHE A 421 22.18 -21.49 -4.49
CA PHE A 421 21.38 -21.70 -3.28
C PHE A 421 21.98 -20.93 -2.09
N GLU A 422 21.47 -19.71 -1.86
CA GLU A 422 21.86 -18.80 -0.78
C GLU A 422 20.63 -18.12 -0.15
N PRO A 423 19.75 -18.89 0.53
CA PRO A 423 18.48 -18.36 1.02
C PRO A 423 18.64 -17.27 2.10
N ASN A 424 19.62 -17.40 3.00
CA ASN A 424 19.86 -16.41 4.05
C ASN A 424 20.32 -15.05 3.49
N VAL A 425 21.17 -15.05 2.46
CA VAL A 425 21.66 -13.83 1.81
C VAL A 425 20.54 -13.12 1.04
N ILE A 426 19.67 -13.89 0.37
CA ILE A 426 18.54 -13.30 -0.35
C ILE A 426 17.48 -12.80 0.65
N MET A 427 17.25 -13.53 1.75
CA MET A 427 16.37 -13.08 2.83
C MET A 427 16.83 -11.75 3.44
N SER A 428 18.13 -11.57 3.70
CA SER A 428 18.64 -10.30 4.24
C SER A 428 18.39 -9.11 3.27
N ARG A 429 18.51 -9.34 1.95
CA ARG A 429 18.15 -8.33 0.93
C ARG A 429 16.66 -8.01 0.90
N ILE A 430 15.79 -9.00 1.16
CA ILE A 430 14.34 -8.76 1.28
C ILE A 430 14.07 -7.91 2.53
N VAL A 431 14.65 -8.30 3.66
CA VAL A 431 14.49 -7.61 4.95
C VAL A 431 14.96 -6.16 4.89
N ALA A 432 16.02 -5.87 4.13
CA ALA A 432 16.49 -4.50 3.92
C ALA A 432 15.39 -3.55 3.39
N HIS A 433 14.39 -4.08 2.69
CA HIS A 433 13.25 -3.30 2.20
C HIS A 433 11.97 -3.52 3.03
N THR A 434 11.68 -4.75 3.46
CA THR A 434 10.44 -5.05 4.22
C THR A 434 10.51 -4.65 5.69
N HIS A 435 11.72 -4.50 6.25
CA HIS A 435 12.01 -4.23 7.67
C HIS A 435 11.43 -5.27 8.66
N TYR A 436 10.92 -6.39 8.15
CA TYR A 436 10.27 -7.45 8.91
C TYR A 436 11.14 -8.71 8.90
N LEU A 437 11.68 -9.05 10.07
CA LEU A 437 12.48 -10.25 10.29
C LEU A 437 12.18 -10.83 11.68
N PRO A 438 11.24 -11.79 11.78
CA PRO A 438 11.02 -12.56 12.98
C PRO A 438 12.31 -13.25 13.47
N LYS A 439 12.41 -13.48 14.78
CA LYS A 439 13.63 -14.07 15.37
C LYS A 439 13.93 -15.46 14.82
N HIS A 440 12.90 -16.29 14.64
CA HIS A 440 13.05 -17.67 14.16
C HIS A 440 13.39 -17.76 12.67
N TRP A 441 13.32 -16.65 11.92
CA TRP A 441 13.77 -16.59 10.52
C TRP A 441 15.28 -16.33 10.39
N ARG A 442 15.91 -15.79 11.43
CA ARG A 442 17.34 -15.42 11.40
C ARG A 442 18.21 -16.66 11.22
N ASP A 443 19.07 -16.62 10.21
CA ASP A 443 19.95 -17.72 9.75
C ASP A 443 19.24 -19.05 9.43
N ALA A 444 17.92 -19.06 9.45
CA ALA A 444 17.06 -20.22 9.30
C ALA A 444 16.19 -20.14 8.03
N ALA A 445 16.52 -19.27 7.09
CA ALA A 445 15.75 -19.07 5.86
C ALA A 445 15.74 -20.30 4.94
N HIS A 446 16.56 -21.32 5.21
CA HIS A 446 16.53 -22.60 4.50
C HIS A 446 15.49 -23.59 5.07
N LYS A 447 14.90 -23.32 6.25
CA LYS A 447 13.94 -24.22 6.89
C LYS A 447 12.56 -24.13 6.23
N GLU A 448 11.88 -25.27 6.14
CA GLU A 448 10.54 -25.37 5.56
C GLU A 448 9.51 -24.52 6.34
N GLU A 449 9.65 -24.41 7.66
CA GLU A 449 8.77 -23.58 8.50
C GLU A 449 8.82 -22.10 8.07
N VAL A 450 10.04 -21.57 7.87
CA VAL A 450 10.27 -20.18 7.43
C VAL A 450 9.78 -20.00 5.99
N GLN A 451 10.02 -20.98 5.13
CA GLN A 451 9.51 -20.97 3.76
C GLN A 451 7.97 -20.93 3.73
N ARG A 452 7.29 -21.72 4.56
CA ARG A 452 5.83 -21.78 4.63
C ARG A 452 5.23 -20.47 5.13
N GLU A 453 5.81 -19.88 6.17
CA GLU A 453 5.39 -18.57 6.68
C GLU A 453 5.68 -17.45 5.67
N PHE A 454 6.84 -17.47 5.01
CA PHE A 454 7.13 -16.51 3.95
C PHE A 454 6.14 -16.64 2.78
N ASN A 455 5.80 -17.86 2.37
CA ASN A 455 4.83 -18.12 1.32
C ASN A 455 3.40 -17.66 1.70
N SER A 456 3.05 -17.58 2.99
CA SER A 456 1.76 -17.01 3.41
C SER A 456 1.73 -15.48 3.32
N PHE A 457 2.88 -14.82 3.45
CA PHE A 457 3.03 -13.39 3.16
C PHE A 457 3.14 -13.08 1.66
N PHE A 458 3.79 -13.95 0.89
CA PHE A 458 4.07 -13.79 -0.54
C PHE A 458 3.50 -14.96 -1.35
N SER A 459 2.19 -14.92 -1.57
CA SER A 459 1.41 -16.02 -2.12
C SER A 459 1.08 -15.83 -3.60
N LEU A 460 0.56 -16.87 -4.23
CA LEU A 460 0.17 -16.84 -5.65
C LEU A 460 -1.02 -15.91 -5.85
N LYS A 461 -0.99 -15.09 -6.90
CA LYS A 461 -2.07 -14.16 -7.25
C LYS A 461 -3.41 -14.85 -7.42
N ALA A 462 -3.41 -16.03 -8.04
CA ALA A 462 -4.59 -16.88 -8.18
C ALA A 462 -5.14 -17.37 -6.82
N MET A 463 -4.27 -17.71 -5.86
CA MET A 463 -4.70 -18.13 -4.53
C MET A 463 -5.27 -16.97 -3.71
N MET A 464 -4.63 -15.80 -3.73
CA MET A 464 -5.19 -14.59 -3.10
C MET A 464 -6.56 -14.24 -3.67
N PHE A 465 -6.73 -14.39 -4.98
CA PHE A 465 -8.01 -14.15 -5.63
C PHE A 465 -9.10 -15.15 -5.17
N LEU A 466 -8.79 -16.45 -5.15
CA LEU A 466 -9.72 -17.46 -4.64
C LEU A 466 -10.06 -17.20 -3.16
N GLU A 467 -9.08 -16.74 -2.38
CA GLU A 467 -9.26 -16.33 -1.00
C GLU A 467 -10.20 -15.11 -0.89
N GLU A 468 -10.07 -14.10 -1.76
CA GLU A 468 -10.99 -12.96 -1.81
C GLU A 468 -12.44 -13.40 -2.09
N ILE A 469 -12.67 -14.30 -3.06
CA ILE A 469 -14.02 -14.87 -3.30
C ILE A 469 -14.52 -15.65 -2.09
N ALA A 470 -13.70 -16.56 -1.57
CA ALA A 470 -14.06 -17.38 -0.41
C ALA A 470 -14.36 -16.50 0.82
N SER A 471 -13.68 -15.36 0.95
CA SER A 471 -13.87 -14.43 2.05
C SER A 471 -15.24 -13.76 2.05
N ILE A 472 -15.92 -13.62 0.91
CA ILE A 472 -17.31 -13.12 0.84
C ILE A 472 -18.24 -14.03 1.65
N PHE A 473 -18.01 -15.34 1.56
CA PHE A 473 -18.77 -16.35 2.29
C PHE A 473 -18.25 -16.54 3.72
N ALA A 474 -16.96 -16.35 3.95
CA ALA A 474 -16.36 -16.46 5.28
C ALA A 474 -16.63 -15.22 6.17
N ALA A 475 -16.80 -14.04 5.60
CA ALA A 475 -16.94 -12.77 6.31
C ALA A 475 -18.06 -12.75 7.34
N PRO A 476 -19.29 -13.24 7.05
CA PRO A 476 -20.34 -13.32 8.06
C PRO A 476 -19.91 -14.12 9.30
N PHE A 477 -19.20 -15.23 9.11
CA PHE A 477 -18.74 -16.08 10.22
C PHE A 477 -17.57 -15.45 10.97
N LEU A 478 -16.61 -14.84 10.27
CA LEU A 478 -15.49 -14.10 10.86
C LEU A 478 -15.96 -12.92 11.71
N LEU A 479 -16.95 -12.16 11.22
CA LEU A 479 -17.52 -11.02 11.93
C LEU A 479 -18.33 -11.46 13.15
N TRP A 480 -19.12 -12.54 13.03
CA TRP A 480 -20.00 -13.00 14.09
C TRP A 480 -19.27 -13.70 15.24
N PHE A 481 -18.22 -14.48 14.94
CA PHE A 481 -17.52 -15.30 15.93
C PHE A 481 -16.22 -14.62 16.41
N PRO A 482 -15.06 -14.75 15.74
CA PRO A 482 -13.77 -14.34 16.31
C PRO A 482 -13.64 -12.82 16.48
N LEU A 483 -14.19 -12.00 15.58
CA LEU A 483 -14.13 -10.54 15.72
C LEU A 483 -15.06 -10.00 16.82
N CYS A 484 -16.22 -10.64 17.04
CA CYS A 484 -17.07 -10.32 18.18
C CYS A 484 -16.39 -10.64 19.52
N GLU A 485 -15.64 -11.75 19.58
CA GLU A 485 -14.86 -12.13 20.77
C GLU A 485 -13.72 -11.15 21.02
N SER A 486 -13.00 -10.77 19.96
CA SER A 486 -11.90 -9.79 19.98
C SER A 486 -12.34 -8.37 20.36
N SER A 487 -13.65 -8.11 20.46
CA SER A 487 -14.16 -6.77 20.79
C SER A 487 -13.60 -6.19 22.09
N ASN A 488 -13.40 -7.04 23.10
CA ASN A 488 -12.83 -6.59 24.37
C ASN A 488 -11.37 -6.15 24.19
N ASP A 489 -10.59 -6.94 23.46
CA ASP A 489 -9.17 -6.68 23.22
C ASP A 489 -8.96 -5.43 22.36
N ILE A 490 -9.84 -5.18 21.37
CA ILE A 490 -9.86 -3.95 20.57
C ILE A 490 -10.12 -2.74 21.46
N VAL A 491 -11.17 -2.78 22.30
CA VAL A 491 -11.49 -1.67 23.22
C VAL A 491 -10.34 -1.44 24.22
N GLN A 492 -9.76 -2.51 24.76
CA GLN A 492 -8.64 -2.43 25.67
C GLN A 492 -7.39 -1.86 24.99
N PHE A 493 -7.11 -2.26 23.76
CA PHE A 493 -6.03 -1.70 22.94
C PHE A 493 -6.22 -0.20 22.75
N VAL A 494 -7.40 0.25 22.31
CA VAL A 494 -7.66 1.68 22.14
C VAL A 494 -7.52 2.44 23.46
N ARG A 495 -8.04 1.93 24.59
CA ARG A 495 -7.84 2.57 25.90
C ARG A 495 -6.37 2.71 26.28
N GLN A 496 -5.56 1.69 26.01
CA GLN A 496 -4.15 1.67 26.41
C GLN A 496 -3.25 2.49 25.47
N PHE A 497 -3.56 2.51 24.18
CA PHE A 497 -2.72 3.05 23.12
C PHE A 497 -3.28 4.33 22.48
N THR A 498 -4.12 5.07 23.19
CA THR A 498 -4.58 6.42 22.79
C THR A 498 -3.84 7.48 23.60
N VAL A 499 -3.38 8.53 22.92
CA VAL A 499 -2.86 9.75 23.55
C VAL A 499 -3.51 10.97 22.89
N ASN A 500 -3.93 11.94 23.71
CA ASN A 500 -4.45 13.19 23.21
C ASN A 500 -3.29 14.15 22.92
N LYS A 501 -3.14 14.55 21.65
CA LYS A 501 -2.14 15.53 21.23
C LYS A 501 -2.80 16.90 21.07
N PRO A 502 -2.32 17.95 21.76
CA PRO A 502 -2.89 19.29 21.67
C PRO A 502 -2.95 19.80 20.23
N GLY A 503 -4.14 20.17 19.77
CA GLY A 503 -4.38 20.69 18.42
C GLY A 503 -4.50 19.62 17.33
N VAL A 504 -4.34 18.33 17.63
CA VAL A 504 -4.57 17.20 16.70
C VAL A 504 -5.69 16.29 17.17
N GLY A 505 -5.89 16.13 18.49
CA GLY A 505 -6.88 15.22 19.07
C GLY A 505 -6.27 13.86 19.44
N ASP A 506 -7.10 12.83 19.51
CA ASP A 506 -6.69 11.49 19.94
C ASP A 506 -6.01 10.71 18.81
N VAL A 507 -4.77 10.32 19.04
CA VAL A 507 -3.94 9.56 18.09
C VAL A 507 -3.39 8.30 18.75
N CYS A 508 -3.02 7.31 17.94
CA CYS A 508 -2.37 6.12 18.45
C CYS A 508 -1.01 6.48 19.06
N SER A 509 -0.78 6.11 20.31
CA SER A 509 0.45 6.44 21.05
C SER A 509 1.71 5.83 20.43
N LEU A 510 1.60 4.69 19.74
CA LEU A 510 2.69 4.10 18.96
C LEU A 510 3.05 4.98 17.76
N SER A 511 2.06 5.58 17.09
CA SER A 511 2.30 6.54 16.01
C SER A 511 2.71 7.93 16.50
N ALA A 512 2.54 8.24 17.79
CA ALA A 512 3.03 9.49 18.37
C ALA A 512 4.53 9.44 18.74
N PHE A 513 5.20 8.30 18.50
CA PHE A 513 6.60 8.07 18.86
C PHE A 513 6.89 8.27 20.37
N ASP A 514 5.95 7.88 21.24
CA ASP A 514 6.14 7.96 22.69
C ASP A 514 7.05 6.83 23.21
N PHE A 515 8.36 7.06 23.14
CA PHE A 515 9.36 6.13 23.65
C PHE A 515 9.32 5.99 25.17
N THR A 516 8.80 6.96 25.92
CA THR A 516 8.76 6.88 27.37
C THR A 516 7.81 5.78 27.84
N ARG A 517 6.67 5.65 27.15
CA ARG A 517 5.63 4.67 27.49
C ARG A 517 5.78 3.35 26.73
N HIS A 518 6.35 3.36 25.53
CA HIS A 518 6.34 2.22 24.60
C HIS A 518 7.73 1.78 24.10
N GLY A 519 8.79 2.47 24.50
CA GLY A 519 10.14 2.24 23.99
C GLY A 519 10.73 0.88 24.36
N ASN A 520 11.56 0.36 23.48
CA ASN A 520 12.30 -0.86 23.66
C ASN A 520 13.82 -0.61 23.60
N LYS A 521 14.47 -0.64 24.76
CA LYS A 521 15.92 -0.43 24.91
C LYS A 521 16.78 -1.36 24.03
N HIS A 522 16.31 -2.57 23.70
CA HIS A 522 17.04 -3.45 22.78
C HIS A 522 17.09 -2.90 21.34
N TYR A 523 16.21 -1.96 20.97
CA TYR A 523 16.22 -1.30 19.66
C TYR A 523 16.72 0.16 19.75
N GLY A 524 17.44 0.50 20.83
CA GLY A 524 18.07 1.81 20.99
C GLY A 524 17.19 2.88 21.64
N ALA A 525 15.95 2.56 22.04
CA ALA A 525 15.08 3.51 22.73
C ALA A 525 15.62 3.89 24.13
N PRO A 526 15.35 5.11 24.62
CA PRO A 526 15.83 5.58 25.92
C PRO A 526 15.18 4.85 27.11
N ALA A 527 13.93 4.42 26.97
CA ALA A 527 13.20 3.70 28.00
C ALA A 527 12.97 2.23 27.60
N HIS A 528 12.69 1.39 28.61
CA HIS A 528 12.34 -0.02 28.42
C HIS A 528 10.97 -0.33 28.99
N ALA A 529 9.94 -0.24 28.15
CA ALA A 529 8.57 -0.54 28.51
C ALA A 529 8.31 -2.04 28.60
N SER A 530 7.28 -2.40 29.39
CA SER A 530 6.83 -3.79 29.53
C SER A 530 6.35 -4.39 28.20
N LYS A 531 6.35 -5.73 28.08
CA LYS A 531 5.89 -6.43 26.87
C LYS A 531 4.44 -6.08 26.49
N ALA A 532 3.60 -5.82 27.48
CA ALA A 532 2.21 -5.41 27.29
C ALA A 532 2.07 -4.01 26.66
N GLN A 533 3.05 -3.13 26.88
CA GLN A 533 3.01 -1.75 26.42
C GLN A 533 3.89 -1.49 25.19
N ARG A 534 4.96 -2.24 24.93
CA ARG A 534 5.83 -1.98 23.77
C ARG A 534 5.31 -2.55 22.44
N SER A 535 5.77 -2.03 21.31
CA SER A 535 5.49 -2.65 19.99
C SER A 535 6.23 -3.99 19.80
N ARG A 536 5.70 -4.91 18.96
CA ARG A 536 6.41 -6.17 18.63
C ARG A 536 7.50 -5.90 17.60
N GLN A 537 8.64 -6.56 17.77
CA GLN A 537 9.81 -6.52 16.87
C GLN A 537 10.41 -5.12 16.63
N GLY A 538 10.27 -4.23 17.62
CA GLY A 538 10.83 -2.88 17.56
C GLY A 538 10.19 -2.00 16.49
N LYS A 539 8.94 -2.30 16.10
CA LYS A 539 8.25 -1.59 15.00
C LYS A 539 8.17 -0.09 15.25
N LEU A 540 7.92 0.33 16.49
CA LEU A 540 7.93 1.74 16.90
C LEU A 540 9.26 2.43 16.53
N GLU A 541 10.38 1.84 16.92
CA GLU A 541 11.72 2.35 16.69
C GLU A 541 12.06 2.39 15.19
N LYS A 542 11.70 1.33 14.46
CA LYS A 542 11.88 1.24 12.99
C LYS A 542 11.06 2.29 12.25
N SER A 543 9.81 2.48 12.66
CA SER A 543 8.90 3.48 12.09
C SER A 543 9.43 4.90 12.33
N PHE A 544 9.97 5.18 13.52
CA PHE A 544 10.58 6.47 13.83
C PHE A 544 11.78 6.80 12.93
N LEU A 545 12.71 5.86 12.76
CA LEU A 545 13.85 6.07 11.85
C LEU A 545 13.39 6.26 10.40
N THR A 546 12.36 5.51 9.99
CA THR A 546 11.79 5.62 8.64
C THR A 546 11.16 6.99 8.43
N PHE A 547 10.41 7.48 9.42
CA PHE A 547 9.79 8.80 9.38
C PHE A 547 10.82 9.92 9.37
N GLN A 548 11.84 9.86 10.25
CA GLN A 548 12.92 10.84 10.32
C GLN A 548 13.72 10.94 9.01
N ALA A 549 14.00 9.81 8.37
CA ALA A 549 14.69 9.79 7.08
C ALA A 549 13.81 10.37 5.95
N THR A 550 12.50 10.12 5.98
CA THR A 550 11.54 10.63 4.98
C THR A 550 11.29 12.12 5.12
N TYR A 551 11.27 12.65 6.35
CA TYR A 551 11.04 14.05 6.65
C TYR A 551 12.22 14.68 7.43
N PRO A 552 13.35 14.97 6.77
CA PRO A 552 14.56 15.45 7.46
C PRO A 552 14.43 16.82 8.15
N GLN A 553 13.40 17.60 7.81
CA GLN A 553 13.12 18.91 8.43
C GLN A 553 12.31 18.79 9.72
N TRP A 554 11.65 17.65 9.93
CA TRP A 554 10.89 17.40 11.14
C TRP A 554 11.83 17.29 12.34
N ARG A 555 11.43 17.93 13.44
CA ARG A 555 12.17 17.90 14.71
C ARG A 555 11.48 16.93 15.68
N PRO A 556 12.15 15.85 16.09
CA PRO A 556 11.61 14.91 17.06
C PRO A 556 11.64 15.50 18.48
N ASP A 557 10.81 14.94 19.35
CA ASP A 557 10.78 15.28 20.77
C ASP A 557 12.07 14.84 21.48
N GLU A 558 12.27 15.24 22.74
CA GLU A 558 13.47 14.92 23.54
C GLU A 558 13.81 13.43 23.55
N SER A 559 12.82 12.56 23.78
CA SER A 559 13.01 11.11 23.77
C SER A 559 13.44 10.55 22.41
N GLY A 560 12.98 11.16 21.30
CA GLY A 560 13.42 10.80 19.95
C GLY A 560 14.85 11.25 19.66
N ARG A 561 15.25 12.42 20.17
CA ARG A 561 16.64 12.90 20.08
C ARG A 561 17.59 12.00 20.86
N ASP A 562 17.20 11.55 22.04
CA ASP A 562 17.99 10.59 22.83
C ASP A 562 18.20 9.26 22.11
N MET A 563 17.17 8.76 21.42
CA MET A 563 17.27 7.56 20.59
C MET A 563 18.27 7.76 19.43
N LEU A 564 18.20 8.88 18.72
CA LEU A 564 19.15 9.19 17.63
C LEU A 564 20.59 9.29 18.15
N ASN A 565 20.79 9.91 19.32
CA ASN A 565 22.09 10.01 19.97
C ASN A 565 22.64 8.63 20.37
N SER A 566 21.80 7.77 20.93
CA SER A 566 22.14 6.38 21.31
C SER A 566 22.62 5.57 20.10
N LEU A 567 21.86 5.61 19.00
CA LEU A 567 22.20 4.89 17.76
C LEU A 567 23.45 5.45 17.09
N ASN A 568 23.62 6.77 17.09
CA ASN A 568 24.83 7.38 16.54
C ASN A 568 26.08 7.01 17.36
N GLY A 569 25.98 7.01 18.69
CA GLY A 569 27.05 6.54 19.58
C GLY A 569 27.42 5.08 19.34
N PHE A 570 26.43 4.22 19.10
CA PHE A 570 26.66 2.83 18.72
C PHE A 570 27.36 2.71 17.37
N THR A 571 26.88 3.46 16.38
CA THR A 571 27.44 3.45 15.02
C THR A 571 28.90 3.90 15.04
N SER A 572 29.23 4.98 15.75
CA SER A 572 30.63 5.45 15.88
C SER A 572 31.53 4.47 16.60
N THR A 573 30.98 3.65 17.51
CA THR A 573 31.76 2.63 18.23
C THR A 573 32.04 1.41 17.35
N HIS A 574 31.10 1.06 16.47
CA HIS A 574 31.13 -0.16 15.65
C HIS A 574 31.34 0.13 14.15
N GLU A 575 31.91 1.29 13.79
CA GLU A 575 32.15 1.69 12.38
C GLU A 575 32.92 0.60 11.61
N HIS A 576 33.90 -0.05 12.26
CA HIS A 576 34.73 -1.09 11.64
C HIS A 576 33.99 -2.42 11.40
N GLU A 577 32.91 -2.69 12.14
CA GLU A 577 32.13 -3.93 12.02
C GLU A 577 30.94 -3.76 11.06
N LEU A 578 30.30 -2.59 11.09
CA LEU A 578 29.14 -2.24 10.26
C LEU A 578 29.53 -1.77 8.85
N GLY A 579 30.79 -1.36 8.64
CA GLY A 579 31.34 -0.95 7.35
C GLY A 579 30.52 0.15 6.67
N LYS A 580 30.24 -0.01 5.36
CA LYS A 580 29.51 0.99 4.55
C LYS A 580 28.11 1.33 5.09
N SER A 581 27.47 0.40 5.81
CA SER A 581 26.14 0.64 6.41
C SER A 581 26.24 1.62 7.58
N ALA A 582 27.31 1.56 8.37
CA ALA A 582 27.56 2.54 9.43
C ALA A 582 27.77 3.94 8.85
N ASP A 583 28.56 4.08 7.79
CA ASP A 583 28.81 5.38 7.15
C ASP A 583 27.52 6.02 6.62
N LEU A 584 26.67 5.22 5.96
CA LEU A 584 25.37 5.66 5.45
C LEU A 584 24.45 6.13 6.58
N SER A 585 24.25 5.28 7.59
CA SER A 585 23.37 5.60 8.72
C SER A 585 23.89 6.77 9.54
N ALA A 586 25.20 6.79 9.81
CA ALA A 586 25.84 7.88 10.52
C ALA A 586 25.70 9.19 9.75
N SER A 587 25.77 9.20 8.42
CA SER A 587 25.56 10.43 7.64
C SER A 587 24.18 11.05 7.88
N VAL A 588 23.13 10.22 7.97
CA VAL A 588 21.75 10.68 8.16
C VAL A 588 21.44 11.01 9.61
N LEU A 589 21.97 10.24 10.53
CA LEU A 589 21.92 10.57 11.96
C LEU A 589 22.67 11.89 12.22
N ARG A 590 23.89 12.07 11.69
CA ARG A 590 24.66 13.33 11.78
C ARG A 590 23.99 14.49 11.09
N GLN A 591 23.39 14.30 9.90
CA GLN A 591 22.65 15.35 9.21
C GLN A 591 21.42 15.80 10.02
N SER A 592 20.73 14.85 10.64
CA SER A 592 19.61 15.14 11.54
C SER A 592 20.12 15.93 12.77
N MET A 593 21.20 15.47 13.41
CA MET A 593 21.76 16.11 14.62
C MET A 593 22.38 17.50 14.38
N ARG A 594 23.21 17.68 13.35
CA ARG A 594 23.86 18.96 13.05
C ARG A 594 22.88 20.10 12.81
N ARG A 595 21.65 19.78 12.40
CA ARG A 595 20.57 20.76 12.22
C ARG A 595 19.84 21.12 13.52
N TYR A 596 20.02 20.34 14.60
CA TYR A 596 19.48 20.64 15.92
C TYR A 596 20.37 21.58 16.74
N ASP A 597 21.69 21.51 16.57
CA ASP A 597 22.65 22.36 17.28
C ASP A 597 22.77 23.78 16.70
N ALA A 598 22.13 24.06 15.55
CA ALA A 598 22.08 25.40 15.00
C ALA A 598 21.04 26.25 15.77
N PRO A 599 21.45 27.32 16.49
CA PRO A 599 20.50 28.19 17.16
C PRO A 599 19.60 28.89 16.12
N LEU A 600 18.32 29.04 16.46
CA LEU A 600 17.37 29.93 15.75
C LEU A 600 17.90 31.36 15.81
N SER A 601 18.81 31.72 14.90
CA SER A 601 19.22 33.10 14.68
C SER A 601 18.29 33.69 13.64
N SER A 602 17.69 34.83 13.97
CA SER A 602 16.83 35.56 13.03
C SER A 602 17.66 35.88 11.79
N GLU A 603 17.13 35.58 10.60
CA GLU A 603 17.65 36.15 9.36
C GLU A 603 17.58 37.68 9.49
N LYS A 604 18.73 38.31 9.75
CA LYS A 604 18.88 39.74 9.58
C LYS A 604 19.15 39.99 8.11
N GLU A 605 18.27 40.78 7.50
CA GLU A 605 18.45 41.34 6.16
C GLU A 605 19.86 41.90 5.96
N PRO A 606 20.55 41.60 4.84
CA PRO A 606 21.78 42.29 4.52
C PRO A 606 21.43 43.67 3.95
N THR A 607 21.56 44.69 4.78
CA THR A 607 21.68 46.08 4.34
C THR A 607 23.06 46.26 3.69
N SER A 608 23.13 46.39 2.37
CA SER A 608 24.36 46.79 1.67
C SER A 608 24.21 48.19 1.08
N SER A 609 24.87 49.15 1.73
CA SER A 609 25.08 50.52 1.28
C SER A 609 25.80 50.58 -0.08
N PHE A 610 25.16 51.27 -1.03
CA PHE A 610 25.71 51.58 -2.35
C PHE A 610 26.77 52.69 -2.22
N ARG A 611 28.01 52.42 -2.65
CA ARG A 611 29.06 53.47 -2.81
C ARG A 611 29.53 53.50 -4.26
N GLN A 612 29.41 54.69 -4.83
CA GLN A 612 29.53 55.05 -6.24
C GLN A 612 30.99 55.26 -6.66
N ARG A 613 31.38 54.67 -7.80
CA ARG A 613 32.49 55.07 -8.70
C ARG A 613 32.33 54.18 -9.95
N GLY A 614 32.09 54.65 -11.18
CA GLY A 614 32.47 55.89 -11.85
C GLY A 614 33.50 55.55 -12.94
N GLY A 615 33.08 55.43 -14.20
CA GLY A 615 33.97 55.31 -15.37
C GLY A 615 33.41 54.39 -16.47
N GLY A 616 32.87 54.98 -17.54
CA GLY A 616 32.11 54.26 -18.58
C GLY A 616 32.91 53.83 -19.82
N SER A 617 32.24 53.07 -20.70
CA SER A 617 32.29 53.15 -22.18
C SER A 617 31.26 52.18 -22.82
N ARG A 618 30.24 52.78 -23.48
CA ARG A 618 29.46 52.40 -24.69
C ARG A 618 29.16 50.93 -25.06
N GLU A 619 27.88 50.54 -24.87
CA GLU A 619 26.85 49.88 -25.74
C GLU A 619 27.19 49.08 -27.04
N PRO A 620 26.26 48.23 -27.59
CA PRO A 620 24.93 47.78 -27.09
C PRO A 620 24.57 46.26 -27.22
N ALA A 621 23.57 45.88 -26.40
CA ALA A 621 22.45 44.93 -26.59
C ALA A 621 22.62 43.58 -27.34
N TYR A 622 22.41 42.46 -26.62
CA TYR A 622 21.24 41.53 -26.74
C TYR A 622 21.48 40.28 -25.87
N GLY A 623 20.44 39.81 -25.15
CA GLY A 623 20.36 38.41 -24.68
C GLY A 623 20.27 38.22 -23.17
N ALA A 624 19.07 37.88 -22.72
CA ALA A 624 18.67 37.69 -21.33
C ALA A 624 19.27 36.44 -20.65
N GLY A 625 19.43 36.53 -19.33
CA GLY A 625 19.02 35.47 -18.40
C GLY A 625 20.07 34.42 -18.03
N ALA A 626 21.05 34.78 -17.20
CA ALA A 626 21.79 33.81 -16.39
C ALA A 626 22.10 34.39 -15.01
N MET A 627 21.31 34.02 -13.99
CA MET A 627 21.82 33.96 -12.61
C MET A 627 20.87 33.17 -11.69
N PHE A 628 21.05 31.84 -11.66
CA PHE A 628 20.92 31.03 -10.46
C PHE A 628 21.84 29.83 -10.66
N GLN A 629 23.10 29.98 -10.22
CA GLN A 629 24.00 28.85 -10.04
C GLN A 629 23.56 28.13 -8.76
N PRO A 630 23.22 26.83 -8.82
CA PRO A 630 23.00 26.07 -7.61
C PRO A 630 24.35 25.88 -6.92
N ALA A 631 24.38 26.15 -5.61
CA ALA A 631 25.49 25.75 -4.77
C ALA A 631 25.73 24.24 -4.94
N SER A 632 27.00 23.88 -5.11
CA SER A 632 27.49 22.54 -5.36
C SER A 632 26.96 21.51 -4.34
N MET A 633 25.92 20.77 -4.69
CA MET A 633 25.61 19.47 -4.11
C MET A 633 26.42 18.42 -4.86
N THR A 634 27.70 18.26 -4.50
CA THR A 634 28.49 17.08 -4.84
C THR A 634 28.52 16.14 -3.65
N THR A 635 27.42 15.45 -3.45
CA THR A 635 27.35 14.12 -2.84
C THR A 635 26.38 13.37 -3.74
N GLU A 636 26.78 12.19 -4.22
CA GLU A 636 25.91 11.26 -4.93
C GLU A 636 24.51 11.32 -4.30
N THR A 637 23.47 11.57 -5.10
CA THR A 637 22.09 11.51 -4.62
C THR A 637 21.79 10.06 -4.25
N MET A 638 22.17 9.69 -3.02
CA MET A 638 21.94 8.38 -2.44
C MET A 638 20.43 8.18 -2.34
N SER A 639 19.96 6.99 -2.72
CA SER A 639 18.52 6.76 -2.66
C SER A 639 18.10 6.76 -1.19
N LEU A 640 16.95 7.39 -0.90
CA LEU A 640 16.30 7.31 0.40
C LEU A 640 16.22 5.85 0.90
N VAL A 641 16.10 4.90 -0.02
CA VAL A 641 16.04 3.46 0.25
C VAL A 641 17.35 2.90 0.80
N ASP A 642 18.49 3.23 0.20
CA ASP A 642 19.79 2.76 0.70
C ASP A 642 20.04 3.25 2.12
N THR A 643 19.62 4.50 2.34
CA THR A 643 19.72 5.24 3.59
C THR A 643 18.86 4.64 4.71
N LEU A 644 17.62 4.29 4.37
CA LEU A 644 16.68 3.58 5.23
C LEU A 644 17.18 2.16 5.54
N GLY A 645 17.58 1.41 4.51
CA GLY A 645 18.07 0.03 4.65
C GLY A 645 19.31 -0.04 5.55
N ALA A 646 20.24 0.90 5.41
CA ALA A 646 21.39 1.01 6.30
C ALA A 646 20.97 1.29 7.75
N SER A 647 20.06 2.25 7.98
CA SER A 647 19.60 2.62 9.34
C SER A 647 18.88 1.47 10.05
N GLN A 648 18.12 0.68 9.30
CA GLN A 648 17.47 -0.53 9.80
C GLN A 648 18.49 -1.65 10.10
N THR A 649 19.53 -1.76 9.28
CA THR A 649 20.63 -2.72 9.50
C THR A 649 21.39 -2.38 10.79
N VAL A 650 21.69 -1.10 11.03
CA VAL A 650 22.31 -0.65 12.29
C VAL A 650 21.43 -0.97 13.49
N LEU A 651 20.13 -0.70 13.41
CA LEU A 651 19.18 -0.98 14.49
C LEU A 651 19.04 -2.49 14.76
N GLN A 652 19.13 -3.31 13.71
CA GLN A 652 19.12 -4.77 13.81
C GLN A 652 20.40 -5.31 14.48
N HIS A 653 21.57 -4.78 14.14
CA HIS A 653 22.83 -5.13 14.82
C HIS A 653 22.87 -4.67 16.27
N TYR A 654 22.40 -3.44 16.55
CA TYR A 654 22.25 -2.94 17.91
C TYR A 654 21.40 -3.90 18.76
N TYR A 655 20.35 -4.45 18.17
CA TYR A 655 19.48 -5.43 18.81
C TYR A 655 20.17 -6.77 19.10
N GLU A 656 20.96 -7.27 18.17
CA GLU A 656 21.67 -8.56 18.29
C GLU A 656 22.75 -8.51 19.38
N ASP A 657 23.55 -7.46 19.40
CA ASP A 657 24.61 -7.25 20.39
C ASP A 657 24.03 -7.20 21.83
N ARG A 658 22.92 -6.46 22.00
CA ARG A 658 22.25 -6.34 23.30
C ARG A 658 21.50 -7.59 23.74
N LEU A 659 21.14 -8.49 22.83
CA LEU A 659 20.54 -9.79 23.18
C LEU A 659 21.58 -10.76 23.74
N CYS A 660 22.82 -10.71 23.25
CA CYS A 660 23.91 -11.54 23.75
C CYS A 660 24.26 -11.21 25.22
N ASP A 661 24.05 -9.96 25.64
CA ASP A 661 24.29 -9.48 27.01
C ASP A 661 23.17 -9.79 28.00
N SER A 662 21.92 -9.94 27.54
CA SER A 662 20.77 -10.18 28.39
C SER A 662 20.15 -11.53 28.04
N GLY A 663 20.28 -12.54 28.92
CA GLY A 663 19.62 -13.84 28.80
C GLY A 663 18.08 -13.81 28.82
N ASP A 664 17.48 -12.65 28.53
CA ASP A 664 16.05 -12.40 28.47
C ASP A 664 15.54 -12.74 27.07
N VAL A 665 15.27 -14.03 26.87
CA VAL A 665 14.67 -14.54 25.64
C VAL A 665 13.20 -14.11 25.61
N ASP A 666 12.81 -13.28 24.64
CA ASP A 666 11.40 -13.16 24.28
C ASP A 666 10.88 -14.50 23.71
N THR A 667 10.37 -15.36 24.58
CA THR A 667 9.74 -16.66 24.29
C THR A 667 8.35 -16.56 23.64
N ALA A 668 8.00 -15.42 23.02
CA ALA A 668 6.69 -15.22 22.38
C ALA A 668 6.52 -15.95 21.04
N ALA A 669 7.34 -16.98 20.76
CA ALA A 669 7.17 -17.93 19.66
C ALA A 669 6.56 -19.27 20.12
N GLU A 670 6.23 -19.44 21.41
CA GLU A 670 5.58 -20.66 21.93
C GLU A 670 4.07 -20.75 21.70
N ASN A 671 3.41 -19.70 21.17
CA ASN A 671 2.00 -19.79 20.80
C ASN A 671 1.83 -19.95 19.28
N SER A 672 2.37 -21.04 18.74
CA SER A 672 1.80 -21.71 17.55
C SER A 672 0.82 -22.77 18.07
N PRO A 673 -0.39 -22.91 17.51
CA PRO A 673 -1.40 -23.82 18.06
C PRO A 673 -1.10 -25.26 17.65
N ASP A 674 -0.02 -25.84 18.18
CA ASP A 674 0.29 -27.26 18.04
C ASP A 674 1.11 -27.71 19.26
N ARG A 675 0.40 -27.95 20.37
CA ARG A 675 0.65 -29.00 21.38
C ARG A 675 0.04 -28.60 22.71
N ASP A 676 -1.07 -29.27 23.05
CA ASP A 676 -1.17 -29.98 24.32
C ASP A 676 -2.49 -30.76 24.36
N GLU A 677 -2.38 -32.10 24.36
CA GLU A 677 -3.11 -32.97 25.30
C GLU A 677 -2.35 -34.30 25.38
N GLY A 678 -1.81 -34.64 26.55
CA GLY A 678 -1.36 -36.00 26.83
C GLY A 678 -0.35 -36.17 27.97
N ALA A 679 -0.90 -36.49 29.15
CA ALA A 679 -0.30 -37.28 30.24
C ALA A 679 0.48 -36.59 31.38
N ARG A 680 -0.25 -36.57 32.51
CA ARG A 680 0.08 -36.63 33.95
C ARG A 680 1.45 -37.18 34.37
N ASP A 681 1.94 -36.58 35.47
CA ASP A 681 2.62 -37.13 36.66
C ASP A 681 3.74 -38.17 36.47
N ASP A 682 4.99 -37.78 36.77
CA ASP A 682 5.74 -38.25 37.97
C ASP A 682 7.25 -37.92 37.87
N ASP A 683 7.81 -37.51 39.02
CA ASP A 683 9.20 -37.68 39.50
C ASP A 683 10.40 -37.55 38.54
N ASN A 684 11.32 -36.61 38.81
CA ASN A 684 12.44 -36.83 39.74
C ASN A 684 13.58 -35.81 39.54
N ALA A 685 14.18 -35.40 40.65
CA ALA A 685 15.37 -34.58 40.70
C ALA A 685 16.60 -35.31 40.13
N ARG A 686 17.37 -34.67 39.25
CA ARG A 686 18.81 -34.92 39.15
C ARG A 686 19.54 -33.76 38.45
N ALA A 687 20.35 -33.07 39.25
CA ALA A 687 21.40 -32.17 38.80
C ALA A 687 22.30 -32.86 37.76
N ARG A 688 22.59 -32.17 36.65
CA ARG A 688 23.73 -32.46 35.80
C ARG A 688 24.41 -31.17 35.38
N GLU A 689 25.69 -31.15 35.68
CA GLU A 689 26.65 -30.07 35.50
C GLU A 689 26.75 -29.60 34.05
N THR A 690 26.84 -28.29 33.92
CA THR A 690 27.27 -27.53 32.75
C THR A 690 28.64 -28.01 32.28
N LYS A 691 28.73 -28.42 31.01
CA LYS A 691 30.00 -28.44 30.28
C LYS A 691 29.90 -27.37 29.18
N HIS A 692 30.52 -26.22 29.44
CA HIS A 692 30.72 -25.16 28.46
C HIS A 692 31.52 -25.71 27.28
N THR A 693 30.93 -25.78 26.09
CA THR A 693 31.65 -25.84 24.82
C THR A 693 31.98 -24.41 24.41
N SER A 694 33.28 -24.10 24.39
CA SER A 694 33.81 -22.82 23.95
C SER A 694 33.69 -22.69 22.42
N ILE A 695 33.49 -21.47 21.93
CA ILE A 695 33.28 -21.08 20.52
C ILE A 695 34.50 -21.38 19.60
N ALA A 696 35.55 -22.01 20.12
CA ALA A 696 36.75 -22.36 19.35
C ALA A 696 36.70 -23.73 18.62
N ASP A 697 35.69 -24.59 18.86
CA ASP A 697 35.70 -25.98 18.34
C ASP A 697 34.73 -26.26 17.18
N ILE A 698 34.13 -25.25 16.55
CA ILE A 698 33.35 -25.44 15.32
C ILE A 698 34.24 -25.15 14.10
N GLN A 699 34.99 -26.17 13.68
CA GLN A 699 35.67 -26.20 12.38
C GLN A 699 34.64 -26.36 11.26
N MET A 700 34.21 -25.28 10.60
CA MET A 700 33.96 -25.21 9.14
C MET A 700 34.09 -23.77 8.66
N TYR A 701 34.78 -23.59 7.53
CA TYR A 701 35.17 -22.34 6.83
C TYR A 701 36.53 -21.72 7.21
N GLN A 702 37.58 -22.28 6.61
CA GLN A 702 38.82 -21.56 6.32
C GLN A 702 38.55 -20.43 5.32
N ARG A 703 38.91 -19.19 5.66
CA ARG A 703 38.97 -18.04 4.72
C ARG A 703 40.10 -18.27 3.70
N PRO A 704 39.89 -18.10 2.39
CA PRO A 704 41.00 -17.96 1.46
C PRO A 704 41.60 -16.55 1.54
N SER A 705 42.93 -16.46 1.48
CA SER A 705 43.72 -15.22 1.47
C SER A 705 43.46 -14.33 0.24
N PRO A 706 43.68 -13.01 0.33
CA PRO A 706 43.33 -12.07 -0.74
C PRO A 706 44.29 -12.20 -1.92
N VAL A 707 43.77 -12.62 -3.08
CA VAL A 707 44.47 -12.50 -4.37
C VAL A 707 44.10 -11.15 -4.98
N ALA A 708 45.12 -10.37 -5.35
CA ALA A 708 44.97 -9.09 -6.02
C ALA A 708 44.30 -9.27 -7.39
N ILE A 709 43.15 -8.62 -7.60
CA ILE A 709 42.44 -8.61 -8.88
C ILE A 709 42.88 -7.37 -9.67
N VAL A 710 43.52 -7.61 -10.82
CA VAL A 710 43.84 -6.60 -11.84
C VAL A 710 42.55 -6.23 -12.59
N PRO A 711 42.23 -4.93 -12.81
CA PRO A 711 41.01 -4.54 -13.49
C PRO A 711 41.13 -4.72 -15.00
N ILE A 712 40.20 -5.50 -15.59
CA ILE A 712 39.95 -5.58 -17.04
C ILE A 712 38.75 -4.67 -17.35
N PRO A 713 38.80 -3.81 -18.38
CA PRO A 713 37.68 -2.91 -18.70
C PRO A 713 36.52 -3.68 -19.35
N MET A 714 35.33 -3.63 -18.74
CA MET A 714 34.09 -4.16 -19.34
C MET A 714 33.49 -3.13 -20.30
N HIS A 715 33.31 -3.55 -21.56
CA HIS A 715 32.45 -2.89 -22.53
C HIS A 715 30.98 -2.99 -22.07
N ALA A 716 30.29 -1.85 -22.07
CA ALA A 716 28.88 -1.74 -21.76
C ALA A 716 28.02 -2.38 -22.87
N PHE A 717 27.21 -3.38 -22.50
CA PHE A 717 26.06 -3.81 -23.28
C PHE A 717 24.79 -3.18 -22.67
N PRO A 718 23.86 -2.69 -23.49
CA PRO A 718 22.62 -2.10 -22.99
C PRO A 718 21.74 -3.20 -22.40
N VAL A 719 21.48 -3.13 -21.10
CA VAL A 719 20.44 -3.91 -20.43
C VAL A 719 19.12 -3.21 -20.70
N GLU A 720 18.27 -3.86 -21.48
CA GLU A 720 16.89 -3.47 -21.72
C GLU A 720 16.12 -3.59 -20.39
N VAL A 721 15.83 -2.45 -19.78
CA VAL A 721 15.03 -2.37 -18.56
C VAL A 721 13.57 -2.53 -18.96
N GLU A 722 13.05 -3.76 -18.89
CA GLU A 722 11.60 -3.99 -18.90
C GLU A 722 11.00 -3.27 -17.67
N ARG A 723 10.23 -2.21 -17.95
CA ARG A 723 9.43 -1.51 -16.95
C ARG A 723 8.29 -2.46 -16.51
N PRO A 724 8.17 -2.82 -15.23
CA PRO A 724 6.95 -3.48 -14.78
C PRO A 724 5.80 -2.49 -14.96
N ALA A 725 4.76 -2.92 -15.69
CA ALA A 725 3.51 -2.21 -15.81
C ALA A 725 2.96 -1.90 -14.42
N ASN A 726 2.41 -0.69 -14.26
CA ASN A 726 1.64 -0.29 -13.09
C ASN A 726 0.48 -1.29 -12.89
N ASP A 727 0.66 -2.29 -12.02
CA ASP A 727 -0.45 -3.02 -11.45
C ASP A 727 -1.07 -2.12 -10.37
N GLY A 728 -2.29 -1.64 -10.67
CA GLY A 728 -3.09 -0.79 -9.81
C GLY A 728 -3.53 -1.49 -8.51
N PRO A 729 -4.34 -0.82 -7.68
CA PRO A 729 -4.81 -1.39 -6.42
C PRO A 729 -5.68 -2.63 -6.69
N SER A 730 -5.98 -3.39 -5.64
CA SER A 730 -6.67 -4.67 -5.75
C SER A 730 -7.96 -4.58 -6.58
N VAL A 731 -8.35 -5.69 -7.22
CA VAL A 731 -9.61 -5.84 -7.98
C VAL A 731 -10.80 -5.16 -7.28
N LEU A 732 -10.89 -5.26 -5.95
CA LEU A 732 -11.96 -4.66 -5.15
C LEU A 732 -11.83 -3.13 -4.99
N ASP A 733 -10.61 -2.61 -4.86
CA ASP A 733 -10.32 -1.18 -4.78
C ASP A 733 -10.68 -0.43 -6.07
N SER A 734 -10.61 -1.11 -7.22
CA SER A 734 -10.94 -0.50 -8.53
C SER A 734 -12.44 -0.46 -8.85
N ILE A 735 -13.29 -1.27 -8.23
CA ILE A 735 -14.69 -1.47 -8.69
C ILE A 735 -15.72 -1.20 -7.61
N LEU A 736 -15.46 -1.62 -6.37
CA LEU A 736 -16.45 -1.50 -5.29
C LEU A 736 -16.29 -0.21 -4.49
N LEU A 737 -15.26 0.57 -4.78
CA LEU A 737 -14.84 1.64 -3.88
C LEU A 737 -14.40 2.87 -4.68
N PRO A 738 -15.02 4.03 -4.44
CA PRO A 738 -14.40 5.29 -4.81
C PRO A 738 -13.11 5.43 -3.98
N ASN A 739 -12.05 5.97 -4.59
CA ASN A 739 -10.82 6.46 -3.92
C ASN A 739 -11.09 7.64 -2.96
N SER A 740 -12.24 7.68 -2.30
CA SER A 740 -12.55 8.51 -1.15
C SER A 740 -13.02 7.60 -0.02
N THR A 741 -12.11 7.34 0.91
CA THR A 741 -12.45 7.00 2.30
C THR A 741 -13.60 7.90 2.76
N HIS A 742 -14.50 7.36 3.58
CA HIS A 742 -15.74 7.98 4.09
C HIS A 742 -17.01 7.67 3.28
N LEU A 743 -17.82 6.77 3.83
CA LEU A 743 -19.27 6.84 3.71
C LEU A 743 -19.77 8.03 4.55
N PRO A 744 -20.84 8.73 4.14
CA PRO A 744 -21.43 9.77 4.97
C PRO A 744 -21.94 9.18 6.29
N PRO A 745 -21.96 9.95 7.39
CA PRO A 745 -22.57 9.50 8.64
C PRO A 745 -24.06 9.24 8.40
N LEU A 746 -24.51 8.01 8.71
CA LEU A 746 -25.93 7.70 8.88
C LEU A 746 -26.39 8.37 10.19
N GLY A 747 -26.79 9.63 10.10
CA GLY A 747 -27.16 10.44 11.25
C GLY A 747 -27.78 11.77 10.85
N GLY A 748 -28.78 11.73 9.97
CA GLY A 748 -29.71 12.84 9.79
C GLY A 748 -31.05 12.46 10.39
N GLU A 749 -31.34 12.91 11.61
CA GLU A 749 -32.73 13.08 12.04
C GLU A 749 -33.39 13.99 11.00
N ALA A 750 -34.26 13.42 10.19
CA ALA A 750 -35.20 14.18 9.40
C ALA A 750 -36.11 14.93 10.38
N LYS A 751 -35.79 16.20 10.65
CA LYS A 751 -36.81 17.14 11.11
C LYS A 751 -37.74 17.41 9.94
N MET A 752 -38.87 16.72 9.95
CA MET A 752 -40.11 17.25 9.42
C MET A 752 -40.73 18.15 10.49
#